data_AF-A0A485BNT2-F1
#
_entry.id   AF-A0A485BNT2-F1
#
_cell.length_a   1.000
_cell.length_b   1.000
_cell.length_c   1.000
_cell.angle_alpha   90.00
_cell.angle_beta   90.00
_cell.angle_gamma   90.00
#
_symmetry.space_group_name_H-M   'P 1'
#
loop_
_entity.id
_entity.type
_entity.pdbx_description
1 polymer ?
#
loop_
_entity_poly.entity_id
_entity_poly.type
_entity_poly.pdbx_seq_one_letter_code
_entity_poly.pdbx_strand_id
1 'polypeptide(L)'
;MIEQKIIPNARYGSWGFFLLIIGLAGVSAFLIFINLDSLNSIGISTQKIWTIWGGVFAVLLFGLIGSPVWWRWKQRRNQAVYKPQEPGEKMESLFVEGRGTVPFLPSLKKYLRFRYRLLWRHKVHLLLVTGDEATIEKLVPGLQQQQWLEGNRTVLIYGGSLTAEPDKEKYTALRKLRRGRPLDGIVRVMPQSLNLTPQISDSDLRGLEKISELLHYSAPVWLWRLCDSKWAQTTHTEQAVGATFPLRAKADDIARQLKLMLPSLRTQGVSQIAENNSHDFLLRLGQDLKDGGIARWTQQLVPWLAASQQRVPLRGLMFSLPGYKPVDTAEGAAGTETFIPESQRHALTLPLTWQGIVDDCTRVRGRRVGMAWEQTLAWTLMAIIGVWGAGTLLSFTVNRQQIVSVAQQTHALVEHPSVSDHQLTALHILRNDAGRLLHHVREGAPWYQRFGLDHNQQLLDAMLPWYGVVNNRLIRDPANEALTQKLTVLANSAPNSDQRVQLAKPGYNQLKAWLMMAHPDKADGAFYAQTMKAVQPTRTGISTGLWQSLSPDLWAFYITELPQQPQWKITPDAQLIGQSRQVLLQQIGRRNAESTLYENMLKSVRRNFADVSLEDMTSGTDASRLFTTDEVVPGMFTRQAWEGGIQQAIEKAASFRRDEIDWVLSDSRKSVSADLSPEALKARLTQRYFTDFASSWLNFFNSLHWNPANNIADVTDQLTLMSDVRQSPLIALMNTIAWQGQTGERSEGLSDSIIKSAKDLMSGKDKPIIDPSASGPLGPLDETFGPLLTLMGKSKGGNVMSADSTLSLQTYLTRITRVRLRLQQVASATDPQEMMQTLAQTVFQGKSVDLTDTQQYGSLMAASLGGRVEWFRQYDVCSAPDSGMGNGLTALSRQP
;
A
#
# COMPACT_ATOMS: atom_id res chain seq x y z
N MET A 1 -18.27 -2.50 -44.14
CA MET A 1 -17.82 -1.84 -42.89
C MET A 1 -18.29 -0.40 -42.92
N ILE A 2 -19.22 -0.04 -42.05
CA ILE A 2 -19.33 1.26 -41.33
C ILE A 2 -20.35 0.97 -40.23
N GLU A 3 -19.86 0.75 -39.00
CA GLU A 3 -20.68 0.67 -37.80
C GLU A 3 -21.23 2.06 -37.47
N GLN A 4 -22.56 2.21 -37.44
CA GLN A 4 -23.19 3.33 -36.76
C GLN A 4 -23.30 3.01 -35.27
N LYS A 5 -22.42 3.66 -34.50
CA LYS A 5 -22.35 3.63 -33.04
C LYS A 5 -23.60 4.28 -32.45
N ILE A 6 -24.49 3.48 -31.87
CA ILE A 6 -25.64 3.94 -31.08
C ILE A 6 -25.09 4.58 -29.79
N ILE A 7 -25.27 5.90 -29.64
CA ILE A 7 -24.99 6.62 -28.39
C ILE A 7 -26.13 6.30 -27.41
N PRO A 8 -25.86 5.78 -26.20
CA PRO A 8 -26.90 5.59 -25.21
C PRO A 8 -27.32 6.95 -24.64
N ASN A 9 -28.59 7.33 -24.85
CA ASN A 9 -29.20 8.47 -24.18
C ASN A 9 -29.08 8.27 -22.67
N ALA A 10 -28.20 9.04 -22.03
CA ALA A 10 -28.03 9.08 -20.59
C ALA A 10 -29.32 9.62 -19.93
N ARG A 11 -30.25 8.72 -19.62
CA ARG A 11 -31.37 9.03 -18.72
C ARG A 11 -30.81 9.12 -17.31
N TYR A 12 -30.51 10.34 -16.85
CA TYR A 12 -30.27 10.60 -15.44
C TYR A 12 -31.46 10.06 -14.64
N GLY A 13 -31.21 9.05 -13.80
CA GLY A 13 -32.21 8.55 -12.85
C GLY A 13 -32.67 9.67 -11.92
N SER A 14 -33.80 9.50 -11.23
CA SER A 14 -34.34 10.50 -10.29
C SER A 14 -33.31 11.01 -9.27
N TRP A 15 -32.29 10.21 -8.97
CA TRP A 15 -31.12 10.57 -8.15
C TRP A 15 -30.20 11.63 -8.78
N GLY A 16 -30.01 11.62 -10.10
CA GLY A 16 -29.22 12.63 -10.81
C GLY A 16 -29.90 14.00 -10.78
N PHE A 17 -31.22 14.05 -10.97
CA PHE A 17 -31.99 15.29 -10.83
C PHE A 17 -32.00 15.82 -9.38
N PHE A 18 -31.99 14.92 -8.39
CA PHE A 18 -31.89 15.30 -6.98
C PHE A 18 -30.55 15.97 -6.66
N LEU A 19 -29.44 15.38 -7.10
CA LEU A 19 -28.10 15.97 -6.92
C LEU A 19 -27.95 17.29 -7.68
N LEU A 20 -28.51 17.39 -8.89
CA LEU A 20 -28.47 18.62 -9.68
C LEU A 20 -29.25 19.75 -8.99
N ILE A 21 -30.46 19.48 -8.48
CA ILE A 21 -31.28 20.50 -7.81
C ILE A 21 -30.67 20.94 -6.47
N ILE A 22 -30.05 20.04 -5.71
CA ILE A 22 -29.29 20.41 -4.51
C ILE A 22 -28.05 21.24 -4.86
N GLY A 23 -27.33 20.87 -5.93
CA GLY A 23 -26.19 21.65 -6.42
C GLY A 23 -26.59 23.06 -6.85
N LEU A 24 -27.67 23.20 -7.63
CA LEU A 24 -28.19 24.48 -8.08
C LEU A 24 -28.76 25.33 -6.93
N ALA A 25 -29.37 24.67 -5.93
CA ALA A 25 -29.78 25.32 -4.69
C ALA A 25 -28.57 25.88 -3.93
N GLY A 26 -27.50 25.09 -3.76
CA GLY A 26 -26.27 25.56 -3.12
C GLY A 26 -25.65 26.76 -3.83
N VAL A 27 -25.55 26.71 -5.17
CA VAL A 27 -25.01 27.83 -5.97
C VAL A 27 -25.90 29.08 -5.87
N SER A 28 -27.22 28.93 -5.94
CA SER A 28 -28.14 30.07 -5.82
C SER A 28 -28.15 30.68 -4.41
N ALA A 29 -28.07 29.87 -3.36
CA ALA A 29 -27.93 30.35 -1.98
C ALA A 29 -26.60 31.10 -1.78
N PHE A 30 -25.52 30.61 -2.38
CA PHE A 30 -24.20 31.26 -2.34
C PHE A 30 -24.18 32.60 -3.09
N LEU A 31 -24.82 32.66 -4.27
CA LEU A 31 -24.98 33.90 -5.02
C LEU A 31 -25.85 34.94 -4.30
N ILE A 32 -26.88 34.50 -3.58
CA ILE A 32 -27.71 35.35 -2.71
C ILE A 32 -26.88 35.86 -1.53
N PHE A 33 -26.04 35.01 -0.93
CA PHE A 33 -25.19 35.38 0.20
C PHE A 33 -24.10 36.39 -0.19
N ILE A 34 -23.47 36.24 -1.36
CA ILE A 34 -22.46 37.21 -1.85
C ILE A 34 -23.09 38.56 -2.17
N ASN A 35 -24.30 38.58 -2.73
CA ASN A 35 -24.99 39.81 -3.14
C ASN A 35 -25.95 40.36 -2.07
N LEU A 36 -25.82 39.93 -0.81
CA LEU A 36 -26.75 40.28 0.25
C LEU A 36 -26.83 41.80 0.48
N ASP A 37 -25.68 42.49 0.42
CA ASP A 37 -25.59 43.94 0.61
C ASP A 37 -26.19 44.72 -0.57
N SER A 38 -26.00 44.22 -1.79
CA SER A 38 -26.60 44.79 -3.01
C SER A 38 -28.13 44.62 -3.01
N LEU A 39 -28.62 43.45 -2.58
CA LEU A 39 -30.06 43.15 -2.50
C LEU A 39 -30.76 43.90 -1.36
N ASN A 40 -30.07 44.13 -0.24
CA ASN A 40 -30.57 44.96 0.84
C ASN A 40 -30.68 46.44 0.42
N SER A 41 -29.80 46.93 -0.46
CA SER A 41 -29.88 48.31 -0.97
C SER A 41 -31.11 48.57 -1.87
N ILE A 42 -31.69 47.51 -2.45
CA ILE A 42 -32.93 47.55 -3.26
C ILE A 42 -34.20 47.43 -2.38
N GLY A 43 -34.05 47.38 -1.04
CA GLY A 43 -35.17 47.41 -0.09
C GLY A 43 -35.80 46.04 0.21
N ILE A 44 -35.17 44.94 -0.22
CA ILE A 44 -35.65 43.58 0.05
C ILE A 44 -34.96 43.06 1.30
N SER A 45 -35.70 42.93 2.41
CA SER A 45 -35.18 42.38 3.68
C SER A 45 -34.61 40.97 3.51
N THR A 46 -33.46 40.72 4.12
CA THR A 46 -32.80 39.40 4.22
C THR A 46 -33.77 38.25 4.55
N GLN A 47 -34.73 38.47 5.46
CA GLN A 47 -35.71 37.43 5.81
C GLN A 47 -36.68 37.09 4.65
N LYS A 48 -37.08 38.07 3.84
CA LYS A 48 -37.95 37.84 2.67
C LYS A 48 -37.22 37.04 1.58
N ILE A 49 -35.92 37.29 1.38
CA ILE A 49 -35.13 36.59 0.36
C ILE A 49 -34.97 35.11 0.71
N TRP A 50 -34.59 34.80 1.95
CA TRP A 50 -34.41 33.43 2.41
C TRP A 50 -35.73 32.64 2.49
N THR A 51 -36.85 33.30 2.81
CA THR A 51 -38.17 32.64 2.82
C THR A 51 -38.68 32.32 1.41
N ILE A 52 -38.49 33.22 0.44
CA ILE A 52 -38.83 32.96 -0.97
C ILE A 52 -37.95 31.83 -1.53
N TRP A 53 -36.63 31.89 -1.29
CA TRP A 53 -35.71 30.85 -1.74
C TRP A 53 -36.04 29.49 -1.12
N GLY A 54 -36.30 29.44 0.19
CA GLY A 54 -36.71 28.22 0.89
C GLY A 54 -38.03 27.65 0.38
N GLY A 55 -39.00 28.51 0.05
CA GLY A 55 -40.27 28.11 -0.55
C GLY A 55 -40.12 27.49 -1.94
N VAL A 56 -39.36 28.11 -2.82
CA VAL A 56 -39.10 27.60 -4.18
C VAL A 56 -38.35 26.26 -4.12
N PHE A 57 -37.34 26.15 -3.25
CA PHE A 57 -36.60 24.91 -3.04
C PHE A 57 -37.50 23.78 -2.53
N ALA A 58 -38.37 24.06 -1.56
CA ALA A 58 -39.30 23.08 -1.01
C ALA A 58 -40.29 22.55 -2.08
N VAL A 59 -40.83 23.42 -2.93
CA VAL A 59 -41.75 23.02 -4.02
C VAL A 59 -41.04 22.12 -5.04
N LEU A 60 -39.82 22.47 -5.45
CA LEU A 60 -39.03 21.66 -6.39
C LEU A 60 -38.67 20.30 -5.79
N LEU A 61 -38.25 20.27 -4.52
CA LEU A 61 -37.94 19.03 -3.80
C LEU A 61 -39.17 18.12 -3.68
N PHE A 62 -40.32 18.69 -3.35
CA PHE A 62 -41.57 17.94 -3.21
C PHE A 62 -42.06 17.38 -4.55
N GLY A 63 -41.93 18.16 -5.64
CA GLY A 63 -42.21 17.70 -7.00
C GLY A 63 -41.32 16.53 -7.43
N LEU A 64 -40.04 16.56 -7.07
CA LEU A 64 -39.06 15.51 -7.39
C LEU A 64 -39.31 14.20 -6.64
N ILE A 65 -39.71 14.29 -5.36
CA ILE A 65 -40.05 13.13 -4.52
C ILE A 65 -41.43 12.55 -4.92
N GLY A 66 -42.39 13.41 -5.28
CA GLY A 66 -43.74 13.02 -5.71
C GLY A 66 -43.78 12.42 -7.12
N SER A 67 -42.93 12.91 -8.03
CA SER A 67 -42.84 12.49 -9.44
C SER A 67 -42.70 10.98 -9.65
N PRO A 68 -41.74 10.26 -9.03
CA PRO A 68 -41.59 8.81 -9.24
C PRO A 68 -42.74 7.99 -8.64
N VAL A 69 -43.39 8.49 -7.58
CA VAL A 69 -44.59 7.86 -7.00
C VAL A 69 -45.79 8.03 -7.93
N TRP A 70 -45.97 9.23 -8.48
CA TRP A 70 -47.00 9.55 -9.47
C TRP A 70 -46.79 8.81 -10.79
N TRP A 71 -45.55 8.74 -11.29
CA TRP A 71 -45.19 7.98 -12.49
C TRP A 71 -45.44 6.49 -12.30
N ARG A 72 -45.01 5.89 -11.18
CA ARG A 72 -45.31 4.47 -10.87
C ARG A 72 -46.81 4.21 -10.71
N TRP A 73 -47.57 5.17 -10.19
CA TRP A 73 -49.01 5.06 -10.07
C TRP A 73 -49.71 5.16 -11.43
N LYS A 74 -49.33 6.12 -12.27
CA LYS A 74 -49.81 6.31 -13.65
C LYS A 74 -49.46 5.10 -14.53
N GLN A 75 -48.24 4.57 -14.41
CA GLN A 75 -47.76 3.42 -15.17
C GLN A 75 -48.49 2.13 -14.76
N ARG A 76 -48.83 1.94 -13.47
CA ARG A 76 -49.70 0.84 -13.01
C ARG A 76 -51.14 0.97 -13.49
N ARG A 77 -51.67 2.19 -13.63
CA ARG A 77 -53.01 2.43 -14.18
C ARG A 77 -53.04 2.13 -15.69
N ASN A 78 -52.00 2.52 -16.41
CA ASN A 78 -51.89 2.27 -17.85
C ASN A 78 -51.59 0.79 -18.16
N GLN A 79 -50.85 0.08 -17.29
CA GLN A 79 -50.61 -1.37 -17.42
C GLN A 79 -51.83 -2.23 -17.00
N ALA A 80 -52.83 -1.65 -16.32
CA ALA A 80 -54.07 -2.37 -16.03
C ALA A 80 -54.90 -2.67 -17.29
N VAL A 81 -54.69 -1.90 -18.36
CA VAL A 81 -55.32 -2.08 -19.69
C VAL A 81 -54.64 -3.20 -20.50
N TYR A 82 -53.41 -3.57 -20.16
CA TYR A 82 -52.61 -4.60 -20.84
C TYR A 82 -52.48 -5.92 -20.05
N LYS A 83 -53.29 -6.10 -19.00
CA LYS A 83 -53.44 -7.44 -18.41
C LYS A 83 -54.24 -8.29 -19.41
N PRO A 84 -53.74 -9.45 -19.86
CA PRO A 84 -54.53 -10.32 -20.72
C PRO A 84 -55.81 -10.68 -19.96
N GLN A 85 -56.94 -10.42 -20.62
CA GLN A 85 -58.24 -10.92 -20.22
C GLN A 85 -58.23 -12.40 -20.60
N GLU A 86 -58.06 -13.29 -19.62
CA GLU A 86 -58.18 -14.73 -19.87
C GLU A 86 -59.60 -15.01 -20.39
N PRO A 87 -59.74 -15.57 -21.60
CA PRO A 87 -61.02 -16.02 -22.10
C PRO A 87 -61.43 -17.27 -21.32
N GLY A 88 -62.71 -17.34 -20.97
CA GLY A 88 -63.30 -18.28 -20.02
C GLY A 88 -62.70 -19.69 -19.97
N GLU A 89 -62.22 -20.08 -18.80
CA GLU A 89 -62.28 -21.47 -18.39
C GLU A 89 -63.71 -21.77 -17.96
N LYS A 90 -64.37 -22.59 -18.79
CA LYS A 90 -65.57 -23.31 -18.42
C LYS A 90 -65.30 -24.10 -17.14
N MET A 91 -66.31 -24.04 -16.29
CA MET A 91 -66.63 -24.95 -15.21
C MET A 91 -66.34 -26.41 -15.63
N GLU A 92 -65.18 -26.94 -15.25
CA GLU A 92 -64.90 -28.37 -15.31
C GLU A 92 -64.55 -28.86 -13.91
N SER A 93 -65.41 -29.76 -13.45
CA SER A 93 -65.43 -30.43 -12.17
C SER A 93 -64.10 -31.10 -11.83
N LEU A 94 -63.41 -30.59 -10.82
CA LEU A 94 -62.47 -31.35 -10.00
C LEU A 94 -63.06 -31.52 -8.60
N PHE A 95 -64.10 -32.34 -8.53
CA PHE A 95 -64.34 -33.16 -7.34
C PHE A 95 -63.33 -34.31 -7.40
N VAL A 96 -62.17 -34.10 -6.77
CA VAL A 96 -61.26 -35.17 -6.37
C VAL A 96 -61.09 -35.04 -4.87
N GLU A 97 -61.48 -36.10 -4.17
CA GLU A 97 -61.47 -36.22 -2.71
C GLU A 97 -60.07 -35.95 -2.13
N GLY A 98 -59.96 -34.89 -1.32
CA GLY A 98 -58.73 -34.56 -0.60
C GLY A 98 -58.73 -33.14 -0.04
N ARG A 99 -59.44 -32.92 1.08
CA ARG A 99 -59.41 -31.71 1.97
C ARG A 99 -58.94 -30.40 1.29
N GLY A 100 -59.83 -29.81 0.51
CA GLY A 100 -59.61 -28.52 -0.18
C GLY A 100 -59.45 -27.35 0.80
N THR A 101 -58.28 -26.71 0.78
CA THR A 101 -58.09 -25.35 1.31
C THR A 101 -58.01 -24.38 0.13
N VAL A 102 -59.08 -23.60 -0.07
CA VAL A 102 -59.04 -22.42 -0.93
C VAL A 102 -57.85 -21.53 -0.50
N PRO A 103 -57.06 -20.92 -1.40
CA PRO A 103 -55.97 -20.03 -1.00
C PRO A 103 -56.52 -18.81 -0.21
N PHE A 104 -56.47 -18.96 1.11
CA PHE A 104 -57.10 -18.13 2.15
C PHE A 104 -56.67 -16.65 2.15
N LEU A 105 -55.41 -16.35 1.81
CA LEU A 105 -54.84 -14.99 1.93
C LEU A 105 -55.02 -14.10 0.69
N PRO A 106 -54.88 -14.62 -0.55
CA PRO A 106 -55.25 -13.86 -1.75
C PRO A 106 -56.71 -13.43 -1.76
N SER A 107 -57.64 -14.29 -1.31
CA SER A 107 -59.07 -13.97 -1.20
C SER A 107 -59.32 -12.90 -0.14
N LEU A 108 -58.79 -13.06 1.08
CA LEU A 108 -58.90 -12.05 2.15
C LEU A 108 -58.34 -10.68 1.72
N LYS A 109 -57.16 -10.64 1.08
CA LYS A 109 -56.54 -9.39 0.63
C LYS A 109 -57.34 -8.71 -0.49
N LYS A 110 -57.95 -9.47 -1.40
CA LYS A 110 -58.85 -8.94 -2.44
C LYS A 110 -60.11 -8.37 -1.80
N TYR A 111 -60.73 -9.12 -0.88
CA TYR A 111 -61.93 -8.72 -0.15
C TYR A 111 -61.73 -7.41 0.63
N LEU A 112 -60.68 -7.31 1.45
CA LEU A 112 -60.42 -6.10 2.25
C LEU A 112 -60.08 -4.88 1.39
N ARG A 113 -59.41 -5.07 0.25
CA ARG A 113 -59.16 -3.98 -0.72
C ARG A 113 -60.44 -3.52 -1.39
N PHE A 114 -61.33 -4.45 -1.75
CA PHE A 114 -62.60 -4.14 -2.39
C PHE A 114 -63.53 -3.38 -1.42
N ARG A 115 -63.68 -3.87 -0.19
CA ARG A 115 -64.59 -3.29 0.82
C ARG A 115 -64.09 -1.98 1.43
N TYR A 116 -62.79 -1.86 1.74
CA TYR A 116 -62.23 -0.72 2.49
C TYR A 116 -61.36 0.24 1.65
N ARG A 117 -61.19 -0.05 0.35
CA ARG A 117 -60.44 0.74 -0.64
C ARG A 117 -58.96 0.96 -0.27
N LEU A 118 -58.38 2.07 -0.75
CA LEU A 118 -57.02 2.49 -0.42
C LEU A 118 -56.84 2.65 1.10
N LEU A 119 -55.65 2.29 1.57
CA LEU A 119 -55.27 2.32 3.00
C LEU A 119 -56.08 1.41 3.93
N TRP A 120 -56.79 0.39 3.43
CA TRP A 120 -57.53 -0.59 4.26
C TRP A 120 -56.74 -1.16 5.44
N ARG A 121 -55.41 -1.29 5.32
CA ARG A 121 -54.50 -1.75 6.38
C ARG A 121 -54.51 -0.90 7.65
N HIS A 122 -55.03 0.32 7.59
CA HIS A 122 -55.20 1.22 8.75
C HIS A 122 -56.63 1.28 9.26
N LYS A 123 -57.60 0.77 8.49
CA LYS A 123 -59.04 0.88 8.76
C LYS A 123 -59.67 -0.39 9.35
N VAL A 124 -58.93 -1.48 9.32
CA VAL A 124 -59.40 -2.82 9.71
C VAL A 124 -58.58 -3.31 10.88
N HIS A 125 -59.18 -4.10 11.77
CA HIS A 125 -58.50 -4.81 12.85
C HIS A 125 -58.35 -6.29 12.48
N LEU A 126 -57.17 -6.88 12.66
CA LEU A 126 -56.90 -8.29 12.41
C LEU A 126 -56.65 -9.00 13.74
N LEU A 127 -57.57 -9.86 14.16
CA LEU A 127 -57.46 -10.66 15.37
C LEU A 127 -57.34 -12.13 15.01
N LEU A 128 -56.37 -12.81 15.61
CA LEU A 128 -56.19 -14.25 15.46
C LEU A 128 -56.88 -14.96 16.64
N VAL A 129 -57.75 -15.92 16.36
CA VAL A 129 -58.47 -16.69 17.40
C VAL A 129 -57.85 -18.08 17.49
N THR A 130 -57.29 -18.42 18.66
CA THR A 130 -56.66 -19.72 18.93
C THR A 130 -57.36 -20.41 20.09
N GLY A 131 -57.40 -21.74 20.11
CA GLY A 131 -58.31 -22.47 21.00
C GLY A 131 -58.49 -23.92 20.57
N ASP A 132 -59.14 -24.70 21.41
CA ASP A 132 -59.67 -26.00 21.00
C ASP A 132 -60.83 -25.81 20.01
N GLU A 133 -60.94 -26.69 19.02
CA GLU A 133 -61.85 -26.52 17.89
C GLU A 133 -63.31 -26.42 18.33
N ALA A 134 -63.73 -27.32 19.23
CA ALA A 134 -65.07 -27.34 19.80
C ALA A 134 -65.37 -26.08 20.63
N THR A 135 -64.35 -25.44 21.19
CA THR A 135 -64.48 -24.23 22.01
C THR A 135 -64.57 -22.99 21.13
N ILE A 136 -63.80 -22.93 20.04
CA ILE A 136 -63.87 -21.84 19.05
C ILE A 136 -65.26 -21.83 18.39
N GLU A 137 -65.77 -22.99 18.00
CA GLU A 137 -67.09 -23.10 17.35
C GLU A 137 -68.23 -22.62 18.25
N LYS A 138 -68.12 -22.83 19.57
CA LYS A 138 -69.07 -22.30 20.57
C LYS A 138 -69.00 -20.77 20.76
N LEU A 139 -67.87 -20.13 20.44
CA LEU A 139 -67.70 -18.67 20.58
C LEU A 139 -67.99 -17.93 19.28
N VAL A 140 -67.51 -18.45 18.15
CA VAL A 140 -67.68 -17.88 16.81
C VAL A 140 -67.99 -19.02 15.84
N PRO A 141 -69.28 -19.40 15.69
CA PRO A 141 -69.67 -20.50 14.81
C PRO A 141 -69.28 -20.23 13.36
N GLY A 142 -68.82 -21.26 12.66
CA GLY A 142 -68.41 -21.20 11.24
C GLY A 142 -67.02 -20.62 10.97
N LEU A 143 -66.28 -20.17 12.00
CA LEU A 143 -64.93 -19.60 11.81
C LEU A 143 -63.92 -20.63 11.30
N GLN A 144 -64.02 -21.88 11.75
CA GLN A 144 -63.15 -22.98 11.28
C GLN A 144 -63.40 -23.29 9.80
N GLN A 145 -64.67 -23.36 9.39
CA GLN A 145 -65.06 -23.67 8.01
C GLN A 145 -64.66 -22.55 7.04
N GLN A 146 -64.89 -21.29 7.41
CA GLN A 146 -64.63 -20.13 6.54
C GLN A 146 -63.19 -19.57 6.65
N GLN A 147 -62.41 -20.02 7.64
CA GLN A 147 -61.05 -19.59 8.00
C GLN A 147 -60.89 -18.11 8.41
N TRP A 148 -61.77 -17.22 7.95
CA TRP A 148 -61.90 -15.84 8.39
C TRP A 148 -63.35 -15.37 8.32
N LEU A 149 -63.71 -14.48 9.25
CA LEU A 149 -64.99 -13.81 9.31
C LEU A 149 -64.76 -12.32 9.58
N GLU A 150 -65.64 -11.47 9.05
CA GLU A 150 -65.51 -10.02 9.14
C GLU A 150 -66.79 -9.38 9.67
N GLY A 151 -66.64 -8.57 10.72
CA GLY A 151 -67.73 -7.84 11.35
C GLY A 151 -67.22 -6.55 11.97
N ASN A 152 -67.93 -5.44 11.74
CA ASN A 152 -67.60 -4.12 12.31
C ASN A 152 -66.11 -3.73 12.14
N ARG A 153 -65.58 -3.83 10.91
CA ARG A 153 -64.16 -3.56 10.57
C ARG A 153 -63.14 -4.43 11.30
N THR A 154 -63.58 -5.51 11.94
CA THR A 154 -62.73 -6.47 12.63
C THR A 154 -62.80 -7.78 11.87
N VAL A 155 -61.62 -8.32 11.51
CA VAL A 155 -61.48 -9.61 10.86
C VAL A 155 -60.96 -10.59 11.90
N LEU A 156 -61.75 -11.60 12.18
CA LEU A 156 -61.35 -12.76 12.98
C LEU A 156 -60.74 -13.78 12.04
N ILE A 157 -59.54 -14.24 12.36
CA ILE A 157 -58.80 -15.24 11.60
C ILE A 157 -58.67 -16.48 12.46
N TYR A 158 -59.03 -17.65 11.92
CA TYR A 158 -58.85 -18.93 12.59
C TYR A 158 -57.35 -19.22 12.76
N GLY A 159 -56.89 -19.43 13.99
CA GLY A 159 -55.49 -19.74 14.32
C GLY A 159 -55.24 -21.18 14.73
N GLY A 160 -56.29 -21.97 14.99
CA GLY A 160 -56.19 -23.35 15.44
C GLY A 160 -55.73 -23.51 16.90
N SER A 161 -55.37 -24.74 17.27
CA SER A 161 -54.82 -25.04 18.59
C SER A 161 -53.37 -24.59 18.74
N LEU A 162 -53.01 -24.06 19.90
CA LEU A 162 -51.62 -23.68 20.24
C LEU A 162 -50.70 -24.88 20.49
N THR A 163 -51.27 -26.08 20.69
CA THR A 163 -50.50 -27.32 20.92
C THR A 163 -50.03 -27.98 19.62
N ALA A 164 -50.68 -27.68 18.49
CA ALA A 164 -50.30 -28.15 17.17
C ALA A 164 -49.16 -27.30 16.58
N GLU A 165 -48.40 -27.84 15.63
CA GLU A 165 -47.38 -27.05 14.94
C GLU A 165 -48.03 -25.95 14.08
N PRO A 166 -47.55 -24.69 14.18
CA PRO A 166 -48.13 -23.59 13.43
C PRO A 166 -47.80 -23.70 11.94
N ASP A 167 -48.83 -23.52 11.10
CA ASP A 167 -48.71 -23.50 9.64
C ASP A 167 -47.80 -22.34 9.17
N LYS A 168 -46.56 -22.71 8.80
CA LYS A 168 -45.52 -21.76 8.38
C LYS A 168 -45.95 -20.92 7.17
N GLU A 169 -46.70 -21.49 6.23
CA GLU A 169 -47.12 -20.79 5.02
C GLU A 169 -48.17 -19.72 5.34
N LYS A 170 -49.18 -20.10 6.13
CA LYS A 170 -50.24 -19.18 6.59
C LYS A 170 -49.67 -18.00 7.36
N TYR A 171 -48.81 -18.24 8.35
CA TYR A 171 -48.23 -17.15 9.16
C TYR A 171 -47.22 -16.29 8.38
N THR A 172 -46.43 -16.87 7.47
CA THR A 172 -45.52 -16.10 6.60
C THR A 172 -46.31 -15.21 5.63
N ALA A 173 -47.44 -15.68 5.12
CA ALA A 173 -48.27 -14.90 4.23
C ALA A 173 -49.10 -13.83 4.99
N LEU A 174 -49.51 -14.09 6.24
CA LEU A 174 -50.05 -13.07 7.15
C LEU A 174 -49.03 -11.97 7.45
N ARG A 175 -47.76 -12.32 7.66
CA ARG A 175 -46.65 -11.35 7.77
C ARG A 175 -46.57 -10.43 6.55
N LYS A 176 -46.74 -10.96 5.33
CA LYS A 176 -46.70 -10.16 4.09
C LYS A 176 -47.95 -9.29 3.87
N LEU A 177 -49.02 -9.51 4.62
CA LEU A 177 -50.28 -8.79 4.49
C LEU A 177 -50.13 -7.30 4.90
N ARG A 178 -49.39 -7.03 5.99
CA ARG A 178 -49.08 -5.70 6.54
C ARG A 178 -47.59 -5.57 6.88
N ARG A 179 -46.94 -4.46 6.50
CA ARG A 179 -45.47 -4.26 6.59
C ARG A 179 -44.87 -3.99 7.99
N GLY A 180 -45.67 -3.97 9.05
CA GLY A 180 -45.15 -3.60 10.38
C GLY A 180 -45.97 -4.03 11.58
N ARG A 181 -47.26 -4.33 11.37
CA ARG A 181 -48.17 -4.95 12.35
C ARG A 181 -49.00 -6.01 11.64
N PRO A 182 -48.54 -7.28 11.58
CA PRO A 182 -49.25 -8.32 10.85
C PRO A 182 -50.60 -8.64 11.48
N LEU A 183 -50.69 -8.61 12.82
CA LEU A 183 -51.91 -8.78 13.60
C LEU A 183 -52.03 -7.63 14.62
N ASP A 184 -53.28 -7.28 14.94
CA ASP A 184 -53.59 -6.31 16.00
C ASP A 184 -53.77 -7.02 17.36
N GLY A 185 -54.03 -8.34 17.36
CA GLY A 185 -54.16 -9.14 18.58
C GLY A 185 -54.31 -10.65 18.37
N ILE A 186 -54.08 -11.43 19.42
CA ILE A 186 -54.38 -12.88 19.49
C ILE A 186 -55.34 -13.13 20.65
N VAL A 187 -56.42 -13.88 20.42
CA VAL A 187 -57.40 -14.25 21.43
C VAL A 187 -57.32 -15.76 21.66
N ARG A 188 -56.91 -16.17 22.85
CA ARG A 188 -56.83 -17.58 23.27
C ARG A 188 -58.12 -17.96 24.00
N VAL A 189 -58.95 -18.75 23.34
CA VAL A 189 -60.26 -19.21 23.85
C VAL A 189 -60.06 -20.49 24.67
N MET A 190 -60.65 -20.52 25.87
CA MET A 190 -60.54 -21.59 26.85
C MET A 190 -61.94 -21.99 27.35
N PRO A 191 -62.26 -23.30 27.43
CA PRO A 191 -63.50 -23.77 28.04
C PRO A 191 -63.45 -23.64 29.58
N GLN A 192 -64.60 -23.66 30.25
CA GLN A 192 -64.67 -23.54 31.71
C GLN A 192 -63.94 -24.67 32.44
N SER A 193 -63.93 -25.87 31.87
CA SER A 193 -63.24 -27.05 32.40
C SER A 193 -61.72 -26.91 32.41
N LEU A 194 -61.15 -25.98 31.64
CA LEU A 194 -59.70 -25.82 31.51
C LEU A 194 -59.15 -24.88 32.60
N ASN A 195 -58.38 -25.47 33.51
CA ASN A 195 -57.54 -24.72 34.44
C ASN A 195 -56.14 -24.52 33.85
N LEU A 196 -55.65 -23.28 33.87
CA LEU A 196 -54.28 -22.96 33.45
C LEU A 196 -53.28 -23.47 34.50
N THR A 197 -52.85 -24.72 34.35
CA THR A 197 -51.70 -25.24 35.10
C THR A 197 -50.40 -24.64 34.55
N PRO A 198 -49.29 -24.66 35.31
CA PRO A 198 -47.99 -24.20 34.81
C PRO A 198 -47.56 -24.88 33.50
N GLN A 199 -47.87 -26.18 33.36
CA GLN A 199 -47.54 -26.97 32.15
C GLN A 199 -48.34 -26.51 30.92
N ILE A 200 -49.64 -26.29 31.07
CA ILE A 200 -50.50 -25.80 29.98
C ILE A 200 -50.11 -24.36 29.60
N SER A 201 -49.82 -23.53 30.59
CA SER A 201 -49.35 -22.16 30.37
C SER A 201 -48.03 -22.13 29.60
N ASP A 202 -47.05 -22.97 29.96
CA ASP A 202 -45.78 -23.06 29.23
C ASP A 202 -45.98 -23.57 27.80
N SER A 203 -46.84 -24.57 27.59
CA SER A 203 -47.17 -25.07 26.26
C SER A 203 -47.80 -23.98 25.37
N ASP A 204 -48.78 -23.25 25.89
CA ASP A 204 -49.43 -22.15 25.17
C ASP A 204 -48.46 -21.00 24.86
N LEU A 205 -47.59 -20.63 25.82
CA LEU A 205 -46.57 -19.61 25.63
C LEU A 205 -45.56 -20.01 24.55
N ARG A 206 -45.10 -21.27 24.51
CA ARG A 206 -44.22 -21.79 23.45
C ARG A 206 -44.90 -21.78 22.09
N GLY A 207 -46.19 -22.14 22.01
CA GLY A 207 -46.97 -22.05 20.79
C GLY A 207 -47.06 -20.62 20.25
N LEU A 208 -47.33 -19.65 21.15
CA LEU A 208 -47.37 -18.23 20.82
C LEU A 208 -46.00 -17.67 20.43
N GLU A 209 -44.92 -18.14 21.05
CA GLU A 209 -43.54 -17.77 20.65
C GLU A 209 -43.24 -18.23 19.23
N LYS A 210 -43.54 -19.49 18.87
CA LYS A 210 -43.37 -19.99 17.50
C LYS A 210 -44.18 -19.17 16.48
N ILE A 211 -45.42 -18.80 16.80
CA ILE A 211 -46.25 -17.92 15.96
C ILE A 211 -45.59 -16.54 15.84
N SER A 212 -45.07 -15.98 16.94
CA SER A 212 -44.43 -14.66 16.95
C SER A 212 -43.13 -14.62 16.13
N GLU A 213 -42.37 -15.72 16.11
CA GLU A 213 -41.16 -15.88 15.30
C GLU A 213 -41.49 -15.88 13.80
N LEU A 214 -42.49 -16.67 13.39
CA LEU A 214 -42.96 -16.71 11.99
C LEU A 214 -43.49 -15.34 11.52
N LEU A 215 -44.17 -14.62 12.41
CA LEU A 215 -44.67 -13.27 12.14
C LEU A 215 -43.60 -12.17 12.24
N HIS A 216 -42.43 -12.46 12.83
CA HIS A 216 -41.44 -11.48 13.32
C HIS A 216 -42.06 -10.38 14.20
N TYR A 217 -43.15 -10.71 14.87
CA TYR A 217 -43.96 -9.79 15.64
C TYR A 217 -44.74 -10.53 16.72
N SER A 218 -44.52 -10.15 17.97
CA SER A 218 -45.25 -10.62 19.14
C SER A 218 -46.46 -9.71 19.37
N ALA A 219 -47.64 -10.19 18.97
CA ALA A 219 -48.91 -9.48 19.12
C ALA A 219 -49.45 -9.58 20.57
N PRO A 220 -50.22 -8.58 21.05
CA PRO A 220 -50.88 -8.64 22.35
C PRO A 220 -51.87 -9.79 22.42
N VAL A 221 -51.90 -10.48 23.56
CA VAL A 221 -52.70 -11.69 23.78
C VAL A 221 -53.81 -11.42 24.79
N TRP A 222 -55.04 -11.76 24.45
CA TRP A 222 -56.18 -11.80 25.36
C TRP A 222 -56.55 -13.25 25.65
N LEU A 223 -56.73 -13.57 26.91
CA LEU A 223 -57.28 -14.84 27.34
C LEU A 223 -58.80 -14.71 27.41
N TRP A 224 -59.53 -15.65 26.83
CA TRP A 224 -60.99 -15.64 26.79
C TRP A 224 -61.53 -16.92 27.43
N ARG A 225 -62.17 -16.81 28.60
CA ARG A 225 -62.79 -17.95 29.28
C ARG A 225 -64.28 -18.01 28.93
N LEU A 226 -64.69 -19.11 28.30
CA LEU A 226 -66.11 -19.45 28.16
C LEU A 226 -66.61 -20.06 29.47
N CYS A 227 -67.68 -19.49 30.01
CA CYS A 227 -68.34 -19.96 31.22
C CYS A 227 -69.63 -20.70 30.86
N ASP A 228 -69.89 -21.84 31.49
CA ASP A 228 -71.11 -22.60 31.29
C ASP A 228 -72.23 -22.07 32.19
N SER A 229 -73.48 -22.23 31.72
CA SER A 229 -74.65 -22.02 32.54
C SER A 229 -75.56 -23.24 32.49
N LYS A 230 -76.19 -23.56 33.62
CA LYS A 230 -77.09 -24.72 33.75
C LYS A 230 -78.38 -24.56 32.95
N TRP A 231 -78.72 -23.35 32.55
CA TRP A 231 -79.89 -23.03 31.72
C TRP A 231 -79.50 -22.03 30.63
N ALA A 232 -80.23 -22.07 29.52
CA ALA A 232 -79.97 -21.22 28.35
C ALA A 232 -80.35 -19.76 28.62
N GLN A 233 -79.44 -18.82 28.33
CA GLN A 233 -79.62 -17.37 28.53
C GLN A 233 -79.58 -16.63 27.19
N THR A 234 -80.48 -17.00 26.27
CA THR A 234 -80.41 -16.61 24.85
C THR A 234 -80.96 -15.21 24.52
N THR A 235 -81.52 -14.50 25.50
CA THR A 235 -82.09 -13.14 25.36
C THR A 235 -81.41 -12.09 26.24
N HIS A 236 -80.30 -12.45 26.89
CA HIS A 236 -79.57 -11.54 27.76
C HIS A 236 -78.85 -10.43 26.95
N THR A 237 -78.81 -9.22 27.50
CA THR A 237 -78.09 -8.06 26.92
C THR A 237 -76.59 -8.33 26.86
N GLU A 238 -76.07 -8.62 25.67
CA GLU A 238 -74.63 -8.85 25.46
C GLU A 238 -73.79 -7.64 25.86
N GLN A 239 -72.76 -7.86 26.67
CA GLN A 239 -71.83 -6.81 27.10
C GLN A 239 -70.41 -7.37 27.25
N ALA A 240 -69.42 -6.50 27.07
CA ALA A 240 -68.02 -6.86 27.27
C ALA A 240 -67.72 -7.04 28.77
N VAL A 241 -67.34 -8.25 29.17
CA VAL A 241 -66.99 -8.59 30.55
C VAL A 241 -65.55 -9.07 30.59
N GLY A 242 -64.68 -8.29 31.23
CA GLY A 242 -63.29 -8.66 31.38
C GLY A 242 -62.40 -7.53 31.89
N ALA A 243 -61.16 -7.88 32.23
CA ALA A 243 -60.15 -6.96 32.72
C ALA A 243 -59.02 -6.81 31.71
N THR A 244 -58.59 -5.58 31.47
CA THR A 244 -57.40 -5.25 30.67
C THR A 244 -56.22 -4.92 31.58
N PHE A 245 -55.05 -5.48 31.28
CA PHE A 245 -53.83 -5.36 32.09
C PHE A 245 -52.78 -4.48 31.40
N PRO A 246 -52.03 -3.63 32.13
CA PRO A 246 -50.97 -2.81 31.53
C PRO A 246 -49.86 -3.66 30.89
N LEU A 247 -49.10 -3.08 29.94
CA LEU A 247 -48.04 -3.76 29.17
C LEU A 247 -46.93 -4.44 29.99
N ARG A 248 -46.80 -4.09 31.27
CA ARG A 248 -45.86 -4.70 32.24
C ARG A 248 -46.58 -4.99 33.56
N ALA A 249 -47.76 -5.60 33.48
CA ALA A 249 -48.56 -5.94 34.64
C ALA A 249 -47.80 -6.83 35.62
N LYS A 250 -47.97 -6.55 36.91
CA LYS A 250 -47.60 -7.43 38.01
C LYS A 250 -48.82 -8.19 38.51
N ALA A 251 -48.61 -9.21 39.34
CA ALA A 251 -49.68 -10.01 39.94
C ALA A 251 -50.69 -9.12 40.70
N ASP A 252 -50.20 -8.11 41.42
CA ASP A 252 -51.05 -7.15 42.15
C ASP A 252 -51.93 -6.30 41.21
N ASP A 253 -51.45 -5.99 40.01
CA ASP A 253 -52.23 -5.22 39.03
C ASP A 253 -53.38 -6.06 38.48
N ILE A 254 -53.19 -7.38 38.29
CA ILE A 254 -54.27 -8.31 37.91
C ILE A 254 -55.33 -8.34 39.00
N ALA A 255 -54.92 -8.56 40.26
CA ALA A 255 -55.84 -8.61 41.38
C ALA A 255 -56.62 -7.30 41.54
N ARG A 256 -55.96 -6.15 41.35
CA ARG A 256 -56.60 -4.82 41.40
C ARG A 256 -57.62 -4.65 40.28
N GLN A 257 -57.28 -4.97 39.03
CA GLN A 257 -58.18 -4.81 37.88
C GLN A 257 -59.41 -5.72 37.98
N LEU A 258 -59.24 -6.97 38.44
CA LEU A 258 -60.38 -7.87 38.67
C LEU A 258 -61.28 -7.40 39.82
N LYS A 259 -60.70 -6.85 40.91
CA LYS A 259 -61.49 -6.26 42.02
C LYS A 259 -62.30 -5.04 41.57
N LEU A 260 -61.73 -4.19 40.72
CA LEU A 260 -62.40 -3.00 40.20
C LEU A 260 -63.61 -3.32 39.31
N MET A 261 -63.66 -4.52 38.72
CA MET A 261 -64.79 -4.98 37.91
C MET A 261 -65.97 -5.52 38.75
N LEU A 262 -65.75 -5.90 40.02
CA LEU A 262 -66.81 -6.49 40.86
C LEU A 262 -68.04 -5.59 41.08
N PRO A 263 -67.90 -4.26 41.33
CA PRO A 263 -69.05 -3.38 41.50
C PRO A 263 -69.90 -3.27 40.23
N SER A 264 -69.28 -3.14 39.05
CA SER A 264 -70.01 -3.05 37.79
C SER A 264 -70.74 -4.36 37.46
N LEU A 265 -70.10 -5.51 37.71
CA LEU A 265 -70.75 -6.83 37.58
C LEU A 265 -71.97 -6.97 38.48
N ARG A 266 -71.90 -6.46 39.71
CA ARG A 266 -73.03 -6.52 40.65
C ARG A 266 -74.18 -5.63 40.20
N THR A 267 -73.90 -4.37 39.86
CA THR A 267 -74.96 -3.44 39.44
C THR A 267 -75.64 -3.90 38.15
N GLN A 268 -74.86 -4.30 37.15
CA GLN A 268 -75.40 -4.82 35.88
C GLN A 268 -76.10 -6.16 36.06
N GLY A 269 -75.52 -7.08 36.84
CA GLY A 269 -76.13 -8.38 37.10
C GLY A 269 -77.46 -8.29 37.85
N VAL A 270 -77.59 -7.39 38.84
CA VAL A 270 -78.88 -7.16 39.51
C VAL A 270 -79.92 -6.60 38.55
N SER A 271 -79.53 -5.67 37.66
CA SER A 271 -80.46 -5.14 36.65
C SER A 271 -80.95 -6.22 35.66
N GLN A 272 -80.07 -7.12 35.24
CA GLN A 272 -80.44 -8.18 34.29
C GLN A 272 -81.32 -9.25 34.93
N ILE A 273 -81.06 -9.64 36.18
CA ILE A 273 -81.96 -10.53 36.92
C ILE A 273 -83.33 -9.88 37.13
N ALA A 274 -83.38 -8.56 37.38
CA ALA A 274 -84.63 -7.83 37.51
C ALA A 274 -85.46 -7.83 36.20
N GLU A 275 -84.81 -7.86 35.04
CA GLU A 275 -85.48 -8.03 33.74
C GLU A 275 -85.90 -9.49 33.48
N ASN A 276 -85.02 -10.46 33.80
CA ASN A 276 -85.30 -11.87 33.69
C ASN A 276 -84.48 -12.67 34.71
N ASN A 277 -85.17 -13.39 35.61
CA ASN A 277 -84.53 -14.16 36.68
C ASN A 277 -83.51 -15.21 36.19
N SER A 278 -83.57 -15.61 34.91
CA SER A 278 -82.60 -16.51 34.30
C SER A 278 -81.27 -15.84 33.93
N HIS A 279 -81.14 -14.52 33.96
CA HIS A 279 -79.93 -13.80 33.53
C HIS A 279 -78.92 -13.60 34.67
N ASP A 280 -78.48 -14.69 35.30
CA ASP A 280 -77.65 -14.64 36.52
C ASP A 280 -76.13 -14.63 36.28
N PHE A 281 -75.68 -14.72 35.03
CA PHE A 281 -74.26 -14.93 34.69
C PHE A 281 -73.31 -13.92 35.34
N LEU A 282 -73.63 -12.62 35.29
CA LEU A 282 -72.76 -11.58 35.85
C LEU A 282 -72.65 -11.66 37.37
N LEU A 283 -73.75 -11.99 38.06
CA LEU A 283 -73.74 -12.14 39.51
C LEU A 283 -73.00 -13.41 39.93
N ARG A 284 -73.21 -14.52 39.21
CA ARG A 284 -72.48 -15.77 39.44
C ARG A 284 -70.99 -15.59 39.22
N LEU A 285 -70.58 -14.94 38.13
CA LEU A 285 -69.18 -14.61 37.86
C LEU A 285 -68.61 -13.66 38.91
N GLY A 286 -69.36 -12.64 39.32
CA GLY A 286 -68.96 -11.71 40.36
C GLY A 286 -68.78 -12.38 41.72
N GLN A 287 -69.65 -13.34 42.05
CA GLN A 287 -69.56 -14.17 43.24
C GLN A 287 -68.35 -15.11 43.16
N ASP A 288 -68.18 -15.85 42.07
CA ASP A 288 -67.04 -16.76 41.85
C ASP A 288 -65.69 -16.02 41.93
N LEU A 289 -65.61 -14.81 41.39
CA LEU A 289 -64.41 -13.97 41.48
C LEU A 289 -64.14 -13.51 42.92
N LYS A 290 -65.19 -13.13 43.67
CA LYS A 290 -65.08 -12.71 45.07
C LYS A 290 -64.71 -13.88 45.98
N ASP A 291 -65.29 -15.06 45.74
CA ASP A 291 -65.14 -16.30 46.51
C ASP A 291 -63.86 -17.05 46.09
N GLY A 292 -62.74 -16.34 46.08
CA GLY A 292 -61.40 -16.89 45.82
C GLY A 292 -60.98 -16.95 44.35
N GLY A 293 -61.86 -16.65 43.39
CA GLY A 293 -61.53 -16.64 41.96
C GLY A 293 -60.45 -15.62 41.57
N ILE A 294 -60.41 -14.44 42.20
CA ILE A 294 -59.36 -13.43 41.97
C ILE A 294 -57.99 -13.96 42.37
N ALA A 295 -57.88 -14.60 43.54
CA ALA A 295 -56.63 -15.18 44.00
C ALA A 295 -56.16 -16.31 43.05
N ARG A 296 -57.09 -17.16 42.61
CA ARG A 296 -56.83 -18.25 41.66
C ARG A 296 -56.30 -17.74 40.32
N TRP A 297 -56.94 -16.72 39.74
CA TRP A 297 -56.47 -16.12 38.49
C TRP A 297 -55.13 -15.39 38.64
N THR A 298 -54.91 -14.71 39.75
CA THR A 298 -53.64 -14.05 40.04
C THR A 298 -52.50 -15.07 40.08
N GLN A 299 -52.72 -16.25 40.67
CA GLN A 299 -51.75 -17.36 40.69
C GLN A 299 -51.58 -18.04 39.32
N GLN A 300 -52.68 -18.32 38.61
CA GLN A 300 -52.66 -18.99 37.30
C GLN A 300 -51.97 -18.15 36.21
N LEU A 301 -52.06 -16.81 36.30
CA LEU A 301 -51.48 -15.90 35.31
C LEU A 301 -50.05 -15.49 35.62
N VAL A 302 -49.47 -15.88 36.76
CA VAL A 302 -48.06 -15.56 37.09
C VAL A 302 -47.10 -15.93 35.95
N PRO A 303 -47.18 -17.10 35.30
CA PRO A 303 -46.28 -17.45 34.20
C PRO A 303 -46.37 -16.52 32.98
N TRP A 304 -47.52 -15.85 32.79
CA TRP A 304 -47.82 -14.98 31.66
C TRP A 304 -47.42 -13.50 31.88
N LEU A 305 -46.92 -13.16 33.06
CA LEU A 305 -46.56 -11.79 33.43
C LEU A 305 -45.19 -11.38 32.88
N ALA A 306 -44.97 -10.07 32.71
CA ALA A 306 -43.70 -9.54 32.20
C ALA A 306 -42.48 -9.87 33.08
N ALA A 307 -42.69 -10.15 34.38
CA ALA A 307 -41.64 -10.54 35.32
C ALA A 307 -41.13 -11.97 35.08
N SER A 308 -41.98 -12.87 34.57
CA SER A 308 -41.63 -14.26 34.26
C SER A 308 -41.29 -14.45 32.78
N GLN A 309 -42.01 -13.77 31.87
CA GLN A 309 -41.85 -13.93 30.42
C GLN A 309 -41.89 -12.59 29.67
N GLN A 310 -40.78 -12.21 29.03
CA GLN A 310 -40.68 -10.94 28.29
C GLN A 310 -41.13 -11.01 26.81
N ARG A 311 -41.50 -12.20 26.34
CA ARG A 311 -41.67 -12.49 24.90
C ARG A 311 -43.12 -12.37 24.41
N VAL A 312 -44.11 -12.68 25.26
CA VAL A 312 -45.55 -12.63 24.91
C VAL A 312 -46.26 -11.58 25.77
N PRO A 313 -46.81 -10.50 25.20
CA PRO A 313 -47.50 -9.46 25.96
C PRO A 313 -48.95 -9.86 26.27
N LEU A 314 -49.20 -10.35 27.49
CA LEU A 314 -50.56 -10.55 28.00
C LEU A 314 -51.25 -9.19 28.20
N ARG A 315 -52.40 -8.98 27.55
CA ARG A 315 -53.15 -7.72 27.57
C ARG A 315 -54.47 -7.78 28.33
N GLY A 316 -55.12 -8.93 28.46
CA GLY A 316 -56.37 -8.99 29.21
C GLY A 316 -56.96 -10.38 29.36
N LEU A 317 -58.00 -10.45 30.20
CA LEU A 317 -58.80 -11.63 30.47
C LEU A 317 -60.28 -11.29 30.28
N MET A 318 -60.95 -12.00 29.37
CA MET A 318 -62.36 -11.82 29.04
C MET A 318 -63.17 -13.05 29.46
N PHE A 319 -64.44 -12.82 29.80
CA PHE A 319 -65.40 -13.84 30.18
C PHE A 319 -66.67 -13.70 29.35
N SER A 320 -67.21 -14.81 28.86
CA SER A 320 -68.52 -14.82 28.21
C SER A 320 -69.21 -16.17 28.38
N LEU A 321 -70.53 -16.18 28.17
CA LEU A 321 -71.24 -17.42 27.88
C LEU A 321 -70.96 -17.86 26.44
N PRO A 322 -71.15 -19.16 26.10
CA PRO A 322 -71.22 -19.63 24.73
C PRO A 322 -72.28 -18.86 23.94
N GLY A 323 -71.92 -18.38 22.76
CA GLY A 323 -72.85 -17.70 21.87
C GLY A 323 -73.70 -18.74 21.16
N TYR A 324 -74.91 -19.01 21.63
CA TYR A 324 -75.83 -19.92 20.94
C TYR A 324 -77.06 -19.17 20.40
N LYS A 325 -77.16 -19.08 19.06
CA LYS A 325 -78.40 -19.27 18.28
C LYS A 325 -78.05 -19.82 16.90
N PRO A 326 -78.68 -20.94 16.51
CA PRO A 326 -79.89 -20.81 15.70
C PRO A 326 -81.13 -21.38 16.41
N VAL A 327 -82.19 -20.59 16.41
CA VAL A 327 -83.56 -21.10 16.50
C VAL A 327 -83.88 -21.57 15.08
N ASP A 328 -84.00 -22.87 14.91
CA ASP A 328 -84.68 -23.43 13.75
C ASP A 328 -86.12 -22.90 13.74
N THR A 329 -86.51 -22.39 12.58
CA THR A 329 -87.87 -22.44 12.02
C THR A 329 -89.00 -22.54 13.04
N ALA A 330 -89.71 -21.42 13.24
CA ALA A 330 -91.14 -21.52 13.45
C ALA A 330 -91.71 -22.36 12.29
N GLU A 331 -92.36 -23.45 12.66
CA GLU A 331 -92.89 -24.51 11.81
C GLU A 331 -93.69 -23.94 10.63
N GLY A 332 -93.36 -24.40 9.42
CA GLY A 332 -94.17 -24.16 8.24
C GLY A 332 -93.43 -24.04 6.92
N ALA A 333 -92.62 -25.03 6.54
CA ALA A 333 -92.50 -25.57 5.17
C ALA A 333 -91.20 -26.37 5.02
N ALA A 334 -91.35 -27.69 4.85
CA ALA A 334 -90.29 -28.52 4.32
C ALA A 334 -89.93 -28.08 2.89
N GLY A 335 -88.63 -28.01 2.60
CA GLY A 335 -88.08 -28.02 1.25
C GLY A 335 -87.80 -26.65 0.62
N THR A 336 -86.65 -26.06 0.91
CA THR A 336 -85.82 -25.33 -0.08
C THR A 336 -84.46 -24.96 0.53
N GLU A 337 -83.38 -25.36 -0.13
CA GLU A 337 -82.02 -24.91 0.17
C GLU A 337 -81.94 -23.38 0.09
N THR A 338 -81.84 -22.70 1.23
CA THR A 338 -81.69 -21.24 1.27
C THR A 338 -80.31 -20.86 0.77
N PHE A 339 -80.23 -20.45 -0.49
CA PHE A 339 -79.03 -19.95 -1.15
C PHE A 339 -78.50 -18.68 -0.44
N ILE A 340 -77.49 -18.83 0.43
CA ILE A 340 -76.79 -17.67 1.02
C ILE A 340 -75.92 -17.02 -0.07
N PRO A 341 -76.12 -15.73 -0.42
CA PRO A 341 -75.31 -15.06 -1.43
C PRO A 341 -73.82 -15.11 -1.11
N GLU A 342 -72.95 -15.36 -2.09
CA GLU A 342 -71.49 -15.45 -1.88
C GLU A 342 -70.88 -14.23 -1.17
N SER A 343 -71.52 -13.06 -1.32
CA SER A 343 -71.14 -11.81 -0.66
C SER A 343 -71.33 -11.81 0.87
N GLN A 344 -72.17 -12.69 1.41
CA GLN A 344 -72.50 -12.78 2.84
C GLN A 344 -71.78 -13.92 3.58
N ARG A 345 -71.07 -14.82 2.87
CA ARG A 345 -70.40 -16.01 3.46
C ARG A 345 -69.36 -15.69 4.54
N HIS A 346 -68.76 -14.49 4.50
CA HIS A 346 -67.77 -14.04 5.48
C HIS A 346 -68.29 -12.91 6.40
N ALA A 347 -69.58 -12.59 6.35
CA ALA A 347 -70.15 -11.55 7.20
C ALA A 347 -70.43 -12.10 8.61
N LEU A 348 -69.95 -11.38 9.62
CA LEU A 348 -70.19 -11.68 11.04
C LEU A 348 -70.86 -10.48 11.69
N THR A 349 -71.98 -10.72 12.37
CA THR A 349 -72.51 -9.78 13.36
C THR A 349 -71.68 -9.92 14.62
N LEU A 350 -70.67 -9.04 14.78
CA LEU A 350 -69.76 -9.12 15.92
C LEU A 350 -70.52 -8.81 17.23
N PRO A 351 -70.63 -9.77 18.16
CA PRO A 351 -71.33 -9.56 19.45
C PRO A 351 -70.72 -8.41 20.26
N LEU A 352 -71.54 -7.75 21.08
CA LEU A 352 -71.07 -6.65 21.95
C LEU A 352 -70.01 -7.09 22.98
N THR A 353 -69.91 -8.39 23.24
CA THR A 353 -68.89 -9.01 24.09
C THR A 353 -67.46 -8.74 23.58
N TRP A 354 -67.25 -8.54 22.28
CA TRP A 354 -65.94 -8.29 21.67
C TRP A 354 -65.49 -6.83 21.75
N GLN A 355 -66.39 -5.90 22.12
CA GLN A 355 -66.10 -4.46 22.11
C GLN A 355 -64.91 -4.10 23.01
N GLY A 356 -64.78 -4.76 24.16
CA GLY A 356 -63.66 -4.55 25.09
C GLY A 356 -62.28 -4.90 24.50
N ILE A 357 -62.20 -5.85 23.57
CA ILE A 357 -60.96 -6.17 22.85
C ILE A 357 -60.76 -5.19 21.69
N VAL A 358 -61.79 -4.96 20.87
CA VAL A 358 -61.69 -4.13 19.65
C VAL A 358 -61.26 -2.70 19.98
N ASP A 359 -61.84 -2.09 21.01
CA ASP A 359 -61.50 -0.72 21.44
C ASP A 359 -60.04 -0.63 21.94
N ASP A 360 -59.56 -1.69 22.57
CA ASP A 360 -58.26 -1.75 23.21
C ASP A 360 -57.12 -2.13 22.25
N CYS A 361 -57.39 -2.98 21.25
CA CYS A 361 -56.45 -3.36 20.20
C CYS A 361 -55.91 -2.15 19.41
N THR A 362 -56.64 -1.03 19.37
CA THR A 362 -56.17 0.20 18.70
C THR A 362 -55.10 0.94 19.49
N ARG A 363 -55.11 0.79 20.82
CA ARG A 363 -54.29 1.56 21.76
C ARG A 363 -52.95 0.89 22.04
N VAL A 364 -52.87 -0.43 21.86
CA VAL A 364 -51.69 -1.23 22.20
C VAL A 364 -51.01 -1.78 20.95
N ARG A 365 -49.68 -1.73 20.94
CA ARG A 365 -48.85 -2.31 19.89
C ARG A 365 -48.00 -3.44 20.47
N GLY A 366 -47.96 -4.55 19.78
CA GLY A 366 -47.02 -5.64 20.00
C GLY A 366 -45.57 -5.26 19.67
N ARG A 367 -44.65 -6.20 19.95
CA ARG A 367 -43.19 -6.01 19.86
C ARG A 367 -42.63 -6.71 18.63
N ARG A 368 -41.67 -6.10 17.91
CA ARG A 368 -40.96 -6.78 16.82
C ARG A 368 -39.99 -7.83 17.37
N VAL A 369 -39.94 -9.00 16.73
CA VAL A 369 -39.10 -10.14 17.12
C VAL A 369 -38.07 -10.41 16.01
N GLY A 370 -36.78 -10.49 16.37
CA GLY A 370 -35.70 -10.93 15.48
C GLY A 370 -35.02 -9.87 14.58
N MET A 371 -35.13 -8.57 14.87
CA MET A 371 -34.71 -7.48 13.95
C MET A 371 -33.64 -6.52 14.52
N ALA A 372 -32.67 -7.03 15.29
CA ALA A 372 -31.63 -6.22 15.93
C ALA A 372 -30.56 -5.67 14.95
N TRP A 373 -30.36 -6.32 13.79
CA TRP A 373 -29.29 -5.97 12.85
C TRP A 373 -29.53 -4.63 12.10
N GLU A 374 -30.78 -4.24 11.84
CA GLU A 374 -31.09 -2.94 11.23
C GLU A 374 -30.75 -1.78 12.19
N GLN A 375 -30.95 -1.99 13.49
CA GLN A 375 -30.63 -0.99 14.51
C GLN A 375 -29.12 -0.84 14.67
N THR A 376 -28.36 -1.95 14.71
CA THR A 376 -26.90 -1.88 14.76
C THR A 376 -26.34 -1.20 13.52
N LEU A 377 -26.86 -1.50 12.32
CA LEU A 377 -26.47 -0.83 11.08
C LEU A 377 -26.78 0.67 11.09
N ALA A 378 -27.93 1.09 11.64
CA ALA A 378 -28.27 2.50 11.78
C ALA A 378 -27.31 3.23 12.73
N TRP A 379 -26.99 2.64 13.88
CA TRP A 379 -26.03 3.21 14.85
C TRP A 379 -24.61 3.28 14.28
N THR A 380 -24.15 2.26 13.57
CA THR A 380 -22.82 2.30 12.93
C THR A 380 -22.77 3.37 11.84
N LEU A 381 -23.82 3.51 11.03
CA LEU A 381 -23.88 4.53 10.00
C LEU A 381 -23.91 5.95 10.59
N MET A 382 -24.66 6.14 11.69
CA MET A 382 -24.67 7.41 12.45
C MET A 382 -23.30 7.74 13.04
N ALA A 383 -22.58 6.74 13.57
CA ALA A 383 -21.23 6.92 14.09
C ALA A 383 -20.25 7.32 12.97
N ILE A 384 -20.31 6.66 11.80
CA ILE A 384 -19.48 6.99 10.63
C ILE A 384 -19.73 8.43 10.18
N ILE A 385 -21.00 8.84 10.07
CA ILE A 385 -21.37 10.21 9.70
C ILE A 385 -20.84 11.21 10.74
N GLY A 386 -20.96 10.91 12.03
CA GLY A 386 -20.44 11.75 13.11
C GLY A 386 -18.92 11.94 13.04
N VAL A 387 -18.17 10.86 12.83
CA VAL A 387 -16.70 10.91 12.67
C VAL A 387 -16.30 11.71 11.43
N TRP A 388 -16.99 11.52 10.32
CA TRP A 388 -16.70 12.26 9.08
C TRP A 388 -17.06 13.76 9.21
N GLY A 389 -18.15 14.10 9.89
CA GLY A 389 -18.53 15.48 10.21
C GLY A 389 -17.52 16.18 11.13
N ALA A 390 -17.04 15.49 12.17
CA ALA A 390 -16.00 16.04 13.04
C ALA A 390 -14.67 16.23 12.30
N GLY A 391 -14.27 15.26 11.46
CA GLY A 391 -13.05 15.32 10.66
C GLY A 391 -13.07 16.45 9.62
N THR A 392 -14.20 16.66 8.94
CA THR A 392 -14.36 17.78 7.99
C THR A 392 -14.29 19.15 8.66
N LEU A 393 -14.92 19.32 9.84
CA LEU A 393 -14.82 20.56 10.62
C LEU A 393 -13.38 20.85 11.07
N LEU A 394 -12.66 19.84 11.56
CA LEU A 394 -11.26 19.98 11.95
C LEU A 394 -10.37 20.32 10.75
N SER A 395 -10.58 19.65 9.62
CA SER A 395 -9.86 19.94 8.38
C SER A 395 -10.12 21.36 7.89
N PHE A 396 -11.36 21.84 7.99
CA PHE A 396 -11.71 23.21 7.62
C PHE A 396 -10.99 24.24 8.48
N THR A 397 -11.00 24.09 9.82
CA THR A 397 -10.41 25.08 10.72
C THR A 397 -8.90 25.17 10.52
N VAL A 398 -8.21 24.02 10.43
CA VAL A 398 -6.76 23.98 10.24
C VAL A 398 -6.36 24.56 8.88
N ASN A 399 -7.01 24.13 7.79
CA ASN A 399 -6.67 24.62 6.45
C ASN A 399 -6.98 26.11 6.31
N ARG A 400 -8.10 26.59 6.87
CA ARG A 400 -8.43 28.02 6.87
C ARG A 400 -7.43 28.85 7.65
N GLN A 401 -7.03 28.40 8.85
CA GLN A 401 -6.04 29.12 9.66
C GLN A 401 -4.71 29.26 8.91
N GLN A 402 -4.26 28.18 8.26
CA GLN A 402 -3.04 28.20 7.47
C GLN A 402 -3.12 29.14 6.25
N ILE A 403 -4.25 29.13 5.53
CA ILE A 403 -4.47 30.05 4.39
C ILE A 403 -4.43 31.51 4.85
N VAL A 404 -5.14 31.84 5.93
CA VAL A 404 -5.21 33.22 6.44
C VAL A 404 -3.86 33.69 6.96
N SER A 405 -3.13 32.84 7.70
CA SER A 405 -1.82 33.21 8.23
C SER A 405 -0.80 33.46 7.12
N VAL A 406 -0.75 32.57 6.12
CA VAL A 406 0.15 32.70 4.97
C VAL A 406 -0.21 33.94 4.14
N ALA A 407 -1.50 34.18 3.88
CA ALA A 407 -1.95 35.35 3.14
C ALA A 407 -1.57 36.66 3.85
N GLN A 408 -1.83 36.77 5.16
CA GLN A 408 -1.49 37.95 5.95
C GLN A 408 0.02 38.22 5.96
N GLN A 409 0.84 37.19 6.19
CA GLN A 409 2.30 37.33 6.17
C GLN A 409 2.81 37.76 4.79
N THR A 410 2.29 37.13 3.73
CA THR A 410 2.67 37.43 2.35
C THR A 410 2.32 38.88 1.98
N HIS A 411 1.11 39.34 2.31
CA HIS A 411 0.70 40.72 2.05
C HIS A 411 1.55 41.72 2.83
N ALA A 412 1.81 41.48 4.11
CA ALA A 412 2.63 42.36 4.94
C ALA A 412 4.08 42.50 4.41
N LEU A 413 4.65 41.40 3.90
CA LEU A 413 6.00 41.36 3.31
C LEU A 413 6.09 42.13 1.98
N VAL A 414 5.00 42.17 1.20
CA VAL A 414 4.95 42.83 -0.11
C VAL A 414 4.64 44.32 0.04
N GLU A 415 3.71 44.70 0.92
CA GLU A 415 3.21 46.07 1.07
C GLU A 415 4.27 47.04 1.61
N HIS A 416 5.19 46.56 2.45
CA HIS A 416 6.27 47.37 3.01
C HIS A 416 7.61 46.93 2.42
N PRO A 417 8.18 47.60 1.40
CA PRO A 417 9.41 47.14 0.75
C PRO A 417 10.72 47.62 1.41
N SER A 418 10.94 47.40 2.72
CA SER A 418 12.12 47.88 3.45
C SER A 418 13.12 46.78 3.84
N VAL A 419 14.41 46.87 3.50
CA VAL A 419 15.40 45.87 3.95
C VAL A 419 15.62 45.97 5.47
N SER A 420 15.15 44.97 6.24
CA SER A 420 15.29 44.91 7.71
C SER A 420 15.33 43.48 8.26
N ASP A 421 15.79 43.33 9.51
CA ASP A 421 15.81 42.05 10.24
C ASP A 421 14.43 41.38 10.33
N HIS A 422 13.37 42.18 10.52
CA HIS A 422 12.01 41.69 10.55
C HIS A 422 11.61 41.06 9.21
N GLN A 423 11.99 41.66 8.09
CA GLN A 423 11.67 41.11 6.77
C GLN A 423 12.40 39.82 6.46
N LEU A 424 13.67 39.72 6.84
CA LEU A 424 14.42 38.49 6.63
C LEU A 424 13.81 37.35 7.46
N THR A 425 13.44 37.63 8.71
CA THR A 425 12.78 36.66 9.58
C THR A 425 11.43 36.25 9.02
N ALA A 426 10.60 37.21 8.59
CA ALA A 426 9.30 36.92 7.98
C ALA A 426 9.42 36.15 6.66
N LEU A 427 10.42 36.46 5.81
CA LEU A 427 10.72 35.67 4.62
C LEU A 427 11.13 34.23 4.97
N HIS A 428 11.91 34.04 6.04
CA HIS A 428 12.30 32.72 6.50
C HIS A 428 11.11 31.91 7.03
N ILE A 429 10.18 32.54 7.76
CA ILE A 429 8.92 31.91 8.17
C ILE A 429 8.12 31.46 6.94
N LEU A 430 7.97 32.33 5.94
CA LEU A 430 7.25 32.02 4.70
C LEU A 430 7.92 30.89 3.91
N ARG A 431 9.27 30.84 3.91
CA ARG A 431 10.04 29.71 3.36
C ARG A 431 9.74 28.41 4.10
N ASN A 432 9.67 28.42 5.42
CA ASN A 432 9.40 27.21 6.20
C ASN A 432 7.97 26.71 5.95
N ASP A 433 7.00 27.62 5.82
CA ASP A 433 5.64 27.29 5.40
C ASP A 433 5.62 26.70 3.98
N ALA A 434 6.38 27.26 3.04
CA ALA A 434 6.56 26.72 1.68
C ALA A 434 7.14 25.30 1.71
N GLY A 435 8.19 25.07 2.49
CA GLY A 435 8.84 23.77 2.62
C GLY A 435 7.90 22.71 3.19
N ARG A 436 7.10 23.07 4.21
CA ARG A 436 6.07 22.17 4.77
C ARG A 436 4.99 21.84 3.74
N LEU A 437 4.50 22.85 3.00
CA LEU A 437 3.51 22.65 1.94
C LEU A 437 4.06 21.75 0.82
N LEU A 438 5.29 21.98 0.38
CA LEU A 438 5.93 21.18 -0.65
C LEU A 438 6.11 19.72 -0.20
N HIS A 439 6.50 19.50 1.05
CA HIS A 439 6.58 18.17 1.66
C HIS A 439 5.20 17.49 1.70
N HIS A 440 4.15 18.19 2.13
CA HIS A 440 2.79 17.66 2.13
C HIS A 440 2.27 17.32 0.71
N VAL A 441 2.66 18.09 -0.32
CA VAL A 441 2.29 17.80 -1.71
C VAL A 441 3.02 16.55 -2.23
N ARG A 442 4.27 16.33 -1.85
CA ARG A 442 5.08 15.17 -2.31
C ARG A 442 4.78 13.88 -1.54
N GLU A 443 4.67 13.95 -0.21
CA GLU A 443 4.54 12.78 0.68
C GLU A 443 3.12 12.57 1.22
N GLY A 444 2.26 13.56 1.05
CA GLY A 444 0.86 13.55 1.48
C GLY A 444 0.59 14.39 2.73
N ALA A 445 -0.56 15.06 2.75
CA ALA A 445 -0.99 15.86 3.89
C ALA A 445 -1.31 14.99 5.12
N PRO A 446 -1.17 15.52 6.34
CA PRO A 446 -1.57 14.81 7.55
C PRO A 446 -3.09 14.59 7.60
N TRP A 447 -3.54 13.49 8.23
CA TRP A 447 -4.94 13.03 8.19
C TRP A 447 -5.97 14.11 8.58
N TYR A 448 -5.63 15.00 9.52
CA TYR A 448 -6.52 16.06 9.97
C TYR A 448 -6.76 17.16 8.93
N GLN A 449 -5.97 17.24 7.85
CA GLN A 449 -6.15 18.17 6.72
C GLN A 449 -6.83 17.52 5.50
N ARG A 450 -7.03 16.19 5.51
CA ARG A 450 -7.37 15.39 4.32
C ARG A 450 -8.85 15.17 4.04
N PHE A 451 -9.76 15.58 4.92
CA PHE A 451 -11.20 15.26 4.82
C PHE A 451 -11.91 15.99 3.66
N GLY A 452 -11.40 15.86 2.43
CA GLY A 452 -11.92 16.49 1.21
C GLY A 452 -11.58 17.98 1.05
N LEU A 453 -10.83 18.56 1.99
CA LEU A 453 -10.54 20.00 2.04
C LEU A 453 -9.05 20.32 1.94
N ASP A 454 -8.22 19.44 1.38
CA ASP A 454 -6.79 19.70 1.19
C ASP A 454 -6.58 20.82 0.15
N HIS A 455 -5.95 21.92 0.57
CA HIS A 455 -5.64 23.09 -0.26
C HIS A 455 -4.12 23.35 -0.32
N ASN A 456 -3.28 22.38 0.09
CA ASN A 456 -1.83 22.62 0.20
C ASN A 456 -1.19 23.02 -1.14
N GLN A 457 -1.56 22.37 -2.24
CA GLN A 457 -1.05 22.71 -3.58
C GLN A 457 -1.51 24.10 -4.03
N GLN A 458 -2.81 24.40 -3.89
CA GLN A 458 -3.38 25.68 -4.30
C GLN A 458 -2.81 26.85 -3.49
N LEU A 459 -2.58 26.64 -2.19
CA LEU A 459 -1.94 27.63 -1.32
C LEU A 459 -0.47 27.84 -1.71
N LEU A 460 0.26 26.77 -2.03
CA LEU A 460 1.65 26.85 -2.50
C LEU A 460 1.74 27.63 -3.82
N ASP A 461 0.90 27.30 -4.80
CA ASP A 461 0.85 27.95 -6.11
C ASP A 461 0.50 29.44 -6.00
N ALA A 462 -0.38 29.80 -5.04
CA ALA A 462 -0.73 31.19 -4.77
C ALA A 462 0.37 31.97 -4.04
N MET A 463 1.11 31.33 -3.14
CA MET A 463 2.11 31.98 -2.28
C MET A 463 3.48 32.15 -2.98
N LEU A 464 3.92 31.17 -3.77
CA LEU A 464 5.26 31.16 -4.37
C LEU A 464 5.59 32.37 -5.26
N PRO A 465 4.66 32.91 -6.08
CA PRO A 465 4.92 34.12 -6.86
C PRO A 465 5.30 35.32 -5.99
N TRP A 466 4.57 35.53 -4.89
CA TRP A 466 4.82 36.64 -3.96
C TRP A 466 6.07 36.43 -3.11
N TYR A 467 6.29 35.20 -2.63
CA TYR A 467 7.56 34.82 -2.02
C TYR A 467 8.73 35.14 -2.96
N GLY A 468 8.58 34.81 -4.24
CA GLY A 468 9.57 35.08 -5.29
C GLY A 468 9.95 36.55 -5.40
N VAL A 469 8.99 37.48 -5.36
CA VAL A 469 9.26 38.93 -5.42
C VAL A 469 10.17 39.36 -4.27
N VAL A 470 9.85 38.93 -3.05
CA VAL A 470 10.61 39.32 -1.85
C VAL A 470 11.95 38.59 -1.79
N ASN A 471 11.99 37.30 -2.12
CA ASN A 471 13.21 36.51 -2.22
C ASN A 471 14.16 37.07 -3.28
N ASN A 472 13.64 37.55 -4.42
CA ASN A 472 14.47 38.13 -5.46
C ASN A 472 15.21 39.37 -4.93
N ARG A 473 14.47 40.30 -4.31
CA ARG A 473 15.04 41.49 -3.68
C ARG A 473 16.01 41.17 -2.54
N LEU A 474 15.61 40.27 -1.63
CA LEU A 474 16.34 40.04 -0.37
C LEU A 474 17.37 38.92 -0.45
N ILE A 475 17.42 38.09 -1.48
CA ILE A 475 18.31 36.93 -1.54
C ILE A 475 19.00 36.84 -2.89
N ARG A 476 18.23 36.77 -3.99
CA ARG A 476 18.75 36.53 -5.34
C ARG A 476 19.60 37.69 -5.86
N ASP A 477 19.05 38.89 -5.89
CA ASP A 477 19.67 40.02 -6.59
C ASP A 477 20.99 40.44 -5.91
N PRO A 478 21.09 40.50 -4.57
CA PRO A 478 22.37 40.81 -3.95
C PRO A 478 23.36 39.64 -3.98
N ALA A 479 22.89 38.40 -4.09
CA ALA A 479 23.78 37.27 -4.38
C ALA A 479 24.37 37.37 -5.80
N ASN A 480 23.54 37.75 -6.78
CA ASN A 480 23.95 38.01 -8.16
C ASN A 480 24.99 39.14 -8.23
N GLU A 481 24.77 40.25 -7.53
CA GLU A 481 25.72 41.37 -7.46
C GLU A 481 27.04 40.96 -6.80
N ALA A 482 26.99 40.27 -5.66
CA ALA A 482 28.20 39.84 -4.96
C ALA A 482 29.04 38.86 -5.80
N LEU A 483 28.40 37.91 -6.49
CA LEU A 483 29.08 36.99 -7.41
C LEU A 483 29.69 37.74 -8.59
N THR A 484 28.94 38.68 -9.18
CA THR A 484 29.43 39.55 -10.27
C THR A 484 30.67 40.33 -9.85
N GLN A 485 30.67 40.92 -8.65
CA GLN A 485 31.84 41.64 -8.11
C GLN A 485 33.05 40.73 -7.92
N LYS A 486 32.88 39.56 -7.29
CA LYS A 486 34.01 38.62 -7.05
C LYS A 486 34.59 38.08 -8.36
N LEU A 487 33.75 37.76 -9.34
CA LEU A 487 34.17 37.30 -10.66
C LEU A 487 34.84 38.42 -11.48
N THR A 488 34.39 39.67 -11.34
CA THR A 488 35.05 40.83 -11.95
C THR A 488 36.47 41.00 -11.40
N VAL A 489 36.67 40.84 -10.10
CA VAL A 489 38.01 40.86 -9.48
C VAL A 489 38.90 39.73 -10.01
N LEU A 490 38.34 38.53 -10.20
CA LEU A 490 39.07 37.41 -10.81
C LEU A 490 39.46 37.72 -12.26
N ALA A 491 38.50 38.19 -13.08
CA ALA A 491 38.71 38.51 -14.49
C ALA A 491 39.79 39.59 -14.69
N ASN A 492 39.78 40.62 -13.83
CA ASN A 492 40.71 41.75 -13.89
C ASN A 492 42.06 41.51 -13.17
N SER A 493 42.25 40.37 -12.51
CA SER A 493 43.53 40.04 -11.87
C SER A 493 44.67 40.02 -12.90
N ALA A 494 45.90 40.37 -12.54
CA ALA A 494 47.01 40.37 -13.50
C ALA A 494 47.43 38.92 -13.88
N PRO A 495 47.84 38.66 -15.15
CA PRO A 495 48.42 37.38 -15.54
C PRO A 495 49.62 36.99 -14.66
N ASN A 496 49.69 35.72 -14.27
CA ASN A 496 50.74 35.14 -13.42
C ASN A 496 50.89 35.75 -12.00
N SER A 497 49.91 36.51 -11.51
CA SER A 497 49.96 37.03 -10.13
C SER A 497 49.59 35.97 -9.08
N ASP A 498 50.20 36.03 -7.89
CA ASP A 498 49.83 35.18 -6.75
C ASP A 498 48.37 35.38 -6.33
N GLN A 499 47.86 36.61 -6.48
CA GLN A 499 46.45 36.93 -6.26
C GLN A 499 45.54 36.11 -7.18
N ARG A 500 45.85 36.00 -8.48
CA ARG A 500 45.08 35.16 -9.42
C ARG A 500 45.13 33.69 -9.03
N VAL A 501 46.28 33.20 -8.55
CA VAL A 501 46.44 31.81 -8.06
C VAL A 501 45.51 31.53 -6.87
N GLN A 502 45.44 32.46 -5.92
CA GLN A 502 44.58 32.34 -4.74
C GLN A 502 43.08 32.44 -5.09
N LEU A 503 42.73 33.31 -6.05
CA LEU A 503 41.35 33.53 -6.47
C LEU A 503 40.78 32.44 -7.39
N ALA A 504 41.62 31.65 -8.07
CA ALA A 504 41.14 30.68 -9.06
C ALA A 504 40.21 29.60 -8.49
N LYS A 505 40.58 28.99 -7.35
CA LYS A 505 39.77 27.93 -6.71
C LYS A 505 38.40 28.45 -6.21
N PRO A 506 38.32 29.52 -5.40
CA PRO A 506 37.02 30.10 -5.03
C PRO A 506 36.28 30.69 -6.23
N GLY A 507 37.01 31.24 -7.22
CA GLY A 507 36.46 31.78 -8.46
C GLY A 507 35.73 30.74 -9.32
N TYR A 508 36.26 29.51 -9.39
CA TYR A 508 35.55 28.39 -10.02
C TYR A 508 34.20 28.11 -9.34
N ASN A 509 34.20 28.01 -8.00
CA ASN A 509 32.96 27.76 -7.25
C ASN A 509 31.95 28.90 -7.43
N GLN A 510 32.43 30.15 -7.42
CA GLN A 510 31.62 31.35 -7.65
C GLN A 510 31.01 31.36 -9.06
N LEU A 511 31.80 31.03 -10.09
CA LEU A 511 31.30 30.92 -11.46
C LEU A 511 30.24 29.82 -11.57
N LYS A 512 30.50 28.65 -10.97
CA LYS A 512 29.54 27.54 -10.93
C LYS A 512 28.23 27.97 -10.26
N ALA A 513 28.30 28.60 -9.09
CA ALA A 513 27.12 29.11 -8.37
C ALA A 513 26.35 30.16 -9.20
N TRP A 514 27.05 31.05 -9.88
CA TRP A 514 26.43 32.07 -10.73
C TRP A 514 25.69 31.46 -11.94
N LEU A 515 26.30 30.46 -12.58
CA LEU A 515 25.67 29.73 -13.67
C LEU A 515 24.47 28.88 -13.20
N MET A 516 24.47 28.33 -11.98
CA MET A 516 23.29 27.63 -11.43
C MET A 516 22.06 28.54 -11.36
N MET A 517 22.24 29.83 -11.06
CA MET A 517 21.14 30.79 -11.02
C MET A 517 20.52 31.05 -12.42
N ALA A 518 21.25 30.71 -13.49
CA ALA A 518 20.81 30.83 -14.88
C ALA A 518 20.38 29.49 -15.50
N HIS A 519 20.82 28.36 -14.96
CA HIS A 519 20.55 27.01 -15.46
C HIS A 519 19.80 26.20 -14.40
N PRO A 520 18.45 26.23 -14.41
CA PRO A 520 17.65 25.53 -13.41
C PRO A 520 17.91 24.02 -13.38
N ASP A 521 18.25 23.42 -14.52
CA ASP A 521 18.59 22.00 -14.66
C ASP A 521 19.88 21.58 -13.92
N LYS A 522 20.72 22.55 -13.52
CA LYS A 522 21.99 22.33 -12.81
C LYS A 522 21.95 22.82 -11.35
N ALA A 523 20.76 23.06 -10.79
CA ALA A 523 20.60 23.56 -9.44
C ALA A 523 21.08 22.55 -8.36
N ASP A 524 21.92 23.01 -7.43
CA ASP A 524 22.36 22.26 -6.25
C ASP A 524 22.31 23.16 -5.01
N GLY A 525 21.36 22.88 -4.12
CA GLY A 525 21.13 23.61 -2.87
C GLY A 525 22.32 23.64 -1.92
N ALA A 526 22.96 22.49 -1.70
CA ALA A 526 24.03 22.36 -0.71
C ALA A 526 25.30 23.06 -1.20
N PHE A 527 25.66 22.84 -2.47
CA PHE A 527 26.82 23.48 -3.08
C PHE A 527 26.66 25.01 -3.15
N TYR A 528 25.48 25.48 -3.57
CA TYR A 528 25.21 26.92 -3.70
C TYR A 528 25.27 27.61 -2.34
N ALA A 529 24.58 27.08 -1.32
CA ALA A 529 24.61 27.65 0.02
C ALA A 529 26.03 27.69 0.62
N GLN A 530 26.81 26.62 0.44
CA GLN A 530 28.20 26.57 0.91
C GLN A 530 29.09 27.60 0.19
N THR A 531 28.91 27.79 -1.11
CA THR A 531 29.66 28.80 -1.88
C THR A 531 29.26 30.21 -1.44
N MET A 532 27.97 30.46 -1.24
CA MET A 532 27.47 31.77 -0.82
C MET A 532 27.87 32.15 0.60
N LYS A 533 28.09 31.19 1.51
CA LYS A 533 28.71 31.45 2.83
C LYS A 533 30.11 32.09 2.70
N ALA A 534 30.90 31.67 1.70
CA ALA A 534 32.23 32.23 1.46
C ALA A 534 32.18 33.57 0.71
N VAL A 535 31.18 33.78 -0.15
CA VAL A 535 30.98 35.05 -0.88
C VAL A 535 30.47 36.14 0.05
N GLN A 536 29.53 35.78 0.94
CA GLN A 536 28.91 36.61 1.97
C GLN A 536 28.54 38.03 1.49
N PRO A 537 27.39 38.18 0.78
CA PRO A 537 26.94 39.48 0.30
C PRO A 537 26.83 40.50 1.44
N THR A 538 27.47 41.66 1.29
CA THR A 538 27.38 42.76 2.25
C THR A 538 25.98 43.37 2.25
N ARG A 539 25.39 43.59 3.43
CA ARG A 539 24.03 44.12 3.58
C ARG A 539 23.99 45.25 4.60
N THR A 540 23.39 46.37 4.22
CA THR A 540 23.00 47.44 5.12
C THR A 540 21.58 47.16 5.63
N GLY A 541 21.33 47.37 6.93
CA GLY A 541 20.00 47.20 7.55
C GLY A 541 19.65 45.79 8.06
N ILE A 542 20.54 44.79 7.89
CA ILE A 542 20.38 43.44 8.45
C ILE A 542 21.54 43.12 9.40
N SER A 543 21.25 42.58 10.58
CA SER A 543 22.27 42.15 11.54
C SER A 543 23.06 40.96 11.02
N THR A 544 24.39 41.00 11.22
CA THR A 544 25.32 40.00 10.67
C THR A 544 25.07 38.59 11.21
N GLY A 545 24.77 38.47 12.51
CA GLY A 545 24.46 37.19 13.14
C GLY A 545 23.18 36.55 12.59
N LEU A 546 22.13 37.35 12.40
CA LEU A 546 20.85 36.88 11.85
C LEU A 546 20.99 36.49 10.37
N TRP A 547 21.75 37.26 9.60
CA TRP A 547 22.07 36.90 8.21
C TRP A 547 22.81 35.55 8.14
N GLN A 548 23.85 35.35 8.96
CA GLN A 548 24.63 34.11 8.94
C GLN A 548 23.81 32.87 9.33
N SER A 549 22.81 33.02 10.19
CA SER A 549 21.93 31.91 10.59
C SER A 549 20.86 31.58 9.55
N LEU A 550 20.20 32.59 8.97
CA LEU A 550 19.04 32.37 8.08
C LEU A 550 19.38 32.29 6.59
N SER A 551 20.44 32.97 6.14
CA SER A 551 20.76 33.05 4.70
C SER A 551 21.10 31.71 4.04
N PRO A 552 21.81 30.74 4.68
CA PRO A 552 22.12 29.47 4.04
C PRO A 552 20.86 28.70 3.62
N ASP A 553 19.85 28.69 4.49
CA ASP A 553 18.59 28.01 4.28
C ASP A 553 17.76 28.65 3.17
N LEU A 554 17.79 29.99 3.10
CA LEU A 554 17.12 30.77 2.05
C LEU A 554 17.81 30.60 0.69
N TRP A 555 19.14 30.59 0.63
CA TRP A 555 19.90 30.30 -0.59
C TRP A 555 19.65 28.90 -1.12
N ALA A 556 19.68 27.90 -0.22
CA ALA A 556 19.41 26.52 -0.58
C ALA A 556 17.99 26.35 -1.13
N PHE A 557 17.00 26.98 -0.48
CA PHE A 557 15.60 26.92 -0.93
C PHE A 557 15.40 27.59 -2.29
N TYR A 558 15.91 28.81 -2.48
CA TYR A 558 15.84 29.54 -3.74
C TYR A 558 16.36 28.71 -4.92
N ILE A 559 17.56 28.12 -4.80
CA ILE A 559 18.15 27.40 -5.93
C ILE A 559 17.46 26.06 -6.16
N THR A 560 17.02 25.37 -5.10
CA THR A 560 16.35 24.05 -5.21
C THR A 560 14.99 24.16 -5.88
N GLU A 561 14.25 25.24 -5.63
CA GLU A 561 12.93 25.49 -6.22
C GLU A 561 12.99 26.23 -7.58
N LEU A 562 14.17 26.68 -8.00
CA LEU A 562 14.40 27.34 -9.30
C LEU A 562 13.87 26.53 -10.52
N PRO A 563 14.00 25.19 -10.60
CA PRO A 563 13.47 24.41 -11.73
C PRO A 563 11.94 24.50 -11.86
N GLN A 564 11.24 24.63 -10.73
CA GLN A 564 9.77 24.73 -10.68
C GLN A 564 9.30 26.17 -10.84
N GLN A 565 10.19 27.16 -10.73
CA GLN A 565 9.89 28.59 -10.79
C GLN A 565 10.77 29.30 -11.83
N PRO A 566 10.49 29.14 -13.14
CA PRO A 566 11.33 29.71 -14.20
C PRO A 566 11.50 31.22 -14.11
N GLN A 567 10.53 31.95 -13.57
CA GLN A 567 10.58 33.40 -13.37
C GLN A 567 11.63 33.86 -12.34
N TRP A 568 12.19 32.96 -11.55
CA TRP A 568 13.25 33.28 -10.59
C TRP A 568 14.64 33.33 -11.22
N LYS A 569 14.80 32.80 -12.43
CA LYS A 569 16.07 32.76 -13.18
C LYS A 569 16.66 34.16 -13.39
N ILE A 570 17.99 34.26 -13.26
CA ILE A 570 18.73 35.47 -13.65
C ILE A 570 19.25 35.35 -15.09
N THR A 571 19.64 36.49 -15.67
CA THR A 571 20.39 36.55 -16.92
C THR A 571 21.78 37.13 -16.61
N PRO A 572 22.80 36.28 -16.40
CA PRO A 572 24.17 36.73 -16.13
C PRO A 572 24.78 37.46 -17.34
N ASP A 573 25.81 38.28 -17.08
CA ASP A 573 26.60 38.88 -18.15
C ASP A 573 27.47 37.81 -18.85
N ALA A 574 27.15 37.55 -20.12
CA ALA A 574 27.86 36.59 -20.96
C ALA A 574 29.34 36.96 -21.17
N GLN A 575 29.68 38.25 -21.18
CA GLN A 575 31.06 38.70 -21.34
C GLN A 575 31.89 38.35 -20.11
N LEU A 576 31.38 38.64 -18.90
CA LEU A 576 32.06 38.31 -17.66
C LEU A 576 32.19 36.78 -17.46
N ILE A 577 31.19 35.99 -17.88
CA ILE A 577 31.30 34.52 -17.91
C ILE A 577 32.48 34.11 -18.78
N GLY A 578 32.55 34.61 -20.02
CA GLY A 578 33.63 34.30 -20.96
C GLY A 578 35.02 34.63 -20.42
N GLN A 579 35.18 35.84 -19.86
CA GLN A 579 36.44 36.28 -19.25
C GLN A 579 36.84 35.42 -18.05
N SER A 580 35.90 35.12 -17.17
CA SER A 580 36.14 34.27 -15.99
C SER A 580 36.54 32.86 -16.38
N ARG A 581 35.85 32.25 -17.36
CA ARG A 581 36.19 30.94 -17.92
C ARG A 581 37.60 30.93 -18.50
N GLN A 582 37.99 31.95 -19.26
CA GLN A 582 39.32 32.05 -19.85
C GLN A 582 40.42 32.10 -18.78
N VAL A 583 40.26 32.94 -17.74
CA VAL A 583 41.21 33.03 -16.63
C VAL A 583 41.33 31.70 -15.88
N LEU A 584 40.20 31.03 -15.61
CA LEU A 584 40.17 29.74 -14.93
C LEU A 584 40.80 28.63 -15.78
N LEU A 585 40.51 28.55 -17.08
CA LEU A 585 41.11 27.56 -17.98
C LEU A 585 42.63 27.73 -18.07
N GLN A 586 43.12 28.97 -18.16
CA GLN A 586 44.57 29.24 -18.18
C GLN A 586 45.25 28.84 -16.87
N GLN A 587 44.61 29.06 -15.72
CA GLN A 587 45.20 28.77 -14.42
C GLN A 587 45.08 27.29 -14.02
N ILE A 588 43.94 26.66 -14.29
CA ILE A 588 43.66 25.25 -14.01
C ILE A 588 44.38 24.34 -15.01
N GLY A 589 44.53 24.76 -16.26
CA GLY A 589 45.29 24.03 -17.28
C GLY A 589 46.81 24.07 -17.06
N ARG A 590 47.35 25.13 -16.42
CA ARG A 590 48.80 25.27 -16.16
C ARG A 590 49.31 24.52 -14.93
N ARG A 591 48.47 24.23 -13.94
CA ARG A 591 48.86 23.44 -12.76
C ARG A 591 48.63 21.96 -13.06
N ASN A 592 49.63 21.23 -13.55
CA ASN A 592 49.84 19.76 -13.46
C ASN A 592 48.70 18.91 -12.85
N ALA A 593 47.51 18.93 -13.45
CA ALA A 593 46.35 18.39 -12.77
C ALA A 593 46.29 16.87 -12.89
N GLU A 594 46.83 16.30 -13.96
CA GLU A 594 46.88 14.85 -14.16
C GLU A 594 47.81 14.19 -13.13
N SER A 595 49.00 14.75 -12.86
CA SER A 595 49.93 14.18 -11.88
C SER A 595 49.41 14.25 -10.45
N THR A 596 48.85 15.38 -10.01
CA THR A 596 48.27 15.47 -8.66
C THR A 596 47.00 14.62 -8.52
N LEU A 597 46.19 14.54 -9.57
CA LEU A 597 45.00 13.66 -9.61
C LEU A 597 45.40 12.19 -9.54
N TYR A 598 46.42 11.79 -10.30
CA TYR A 598 46.99 10.44 -10.27
C TYR A 598 47.49 10.06 -8.87
N GLU A 599 48.31 10.91 -8.25
CA GLU A 599 48.81 10.67 -6.89
C GLU A 599 47.70 10.59 -5.84
N ASN A 600 46.70 11.48 -5.91
CA ASN A 600 45.58 11.46 -4.96
C ASN A 600 44.72 10.21 -5.15
N MET A 601 44.51 9.79 -6.40
CA MET A 601 43.85 8.53 -6.73
C MET A 601 44.61 7.35 -6.13
N LEU A 602 45.92 7.24 -6.37
CA LEU A 602 46.75 6.17 -5.80
C LEU A 602 46.70 6.16 -4.26
N LYS A 603 46.83 7.32 -3.61
CA LYS A 603 46.73 7.44 -2.15
C LYS A 603 45.39 6.98 -1.59
N SER A 604 44.29 7.24 -2.32
CA SER A 604 42.95 6.84 -1.89
C SER A 604 42.76 5.33 -1.92
N VAL A 605 43.43 4.64 -2.86
CA VAL A 605 43.32 3.20 -3.05
C VAL A 605 44.36 2.44 -2.21
N ARG A 606 45.56 3.01 -2.02
CA ARG A 606 46.67 2.41 -1.24
C ARG A 606 46.24 1.94 0.16
N ARG A 607 45.30 2.63 0.82
CA ARG A 607 44.82 2.24 2.16
C ARG A 607 44.11 0.88 2.21
N ASN A 608 43.62 0.39 1.07
CA ASN A 608 42.78 -0.80 0.99
C ASN A 608 43.55 -2.05 0.55
N PHE A 609 44.79 -1.91 0.10
CA PHE A 609 45.60 -3.01 -0.44
C PHE A 609 46.98 -3.02 0.22
N ALA A 610 47.28 -4.11 0.94
CA ALA A 610 48.57 -4.32 1.57
C ALA A 610 49.65 -4.64 0.53
N ASP A 611 50.89 -4.26 0.83
CA ASP A 611 52.05 -4.59 0.00
C ASP A 611 52.27 -6.10 -0.01
N VAL A 612 52.66 -6.65 -1.16
CA VAL A 612 52.78 -8.10 -1.39
C VAL A 612 54.24 -8.51 -1.30
N SER A 613 54.56 -9.40 -0.36
CA SER A 613 55.92 -9.95 -0.18
C SER A 613 56.17 -11.21 -1.02
N LEU A 614 57.41 -11.68 -1.04
CA LEU A 614 57.78 -12.94 -1.69
C LEU A 614 57.04 -14.14 -1.06
N GLU A 615 56.85 -14.16 0.26
CA GLU A 615 56.13 -15.26 0.92
C GLU A 615 54.66 -15.33 0.47
N ASP A 616 54.00 -14.18 0.35
CA ASP A 616 52.62 -14.07 -0.14
C ASP A 616 52.49 -14.59 -1.58
N MET A 617 53.46 -14.28 -2.44
CA MET A 617 53.44 -14.68 -3.85
C MET A 617 53.67 -16.18 -4.07
N THR A 618 54.29 -16.86 -3.11
CA THR A 618 54.64 -18.28 -3.23
C THR A 618 53.67 -19.20 -2.51
N SER A 619 52.53 -18.70 -2.05
CA SER A 619 51.42 -19.49 -1.48
C SER A 619 51.85 -20.39 -0.31
N GLY A 620 52.81 -19.95 0.51
CA GLY A 620 53.27 -20.68 1.70
C GLY A 620 54.32 -21.76 1.45
N THR A 621 54.92 -21.83 0.25
CA THR A 621 56.16 -22.62 0.06
C THR A 621 57.35 -21.92 0.73
N ASP A 622 58.39 -22.66 1.13
CA ASP A 622 59.61 -22.13 1.76
C ASP A 622 60.49 -21.36 0.75
N ALA A 623 60.01 -20.21 0.25
CA ALA A 623 60.71 -19.37 -0.72
C ALA A 623 62.06 -18.86 -0.23
N SER A 624 62.16 -18.60 1.07
CA SER A 624 63.39 -18.16 1.75
C SER A 624 64.52 -19.17 1.70
N ARG A 625 64.28 -20.42 1.30
CA ARG A 625 65.34 -21.43 1.06
C ARG A 625 65.99 -21.28 -0.31
N LEU A 626 65.28 -20.72 -1.29
CA LEU A 626 65.78 -20.54 -2.66
C LEU A 626 66.15 -19.10 -2.97
N PHE A 627 65.32 -18.15 -2.53
CA PHE A 627 65.40 -16.75 -2.91
C PHE A 627 65.50 -15.82 -1.70
N THR A 628 66.20 -14.71 -1.89
CA THR A 628 66.22 -13.55 -1.00
C THR A 628 65.92 -12.27 -1.77
N THR A 629 65.18 -11.35 -1.14
CA THR A 629 64.85 -10.02 -1.68
C THR A 629 64.59 -9.05 -0.52
N ASP A 630 64.97 -7.79 -0.71
CA ASP A 630 64.68 -6.69 0.20
C ASP A 630 63.49 -5.82 -0.27
N GLU A 631 62.93 -6.12 -1.45
CA GLU A 631 61.85 -5.34 -2.07
C GLU A 631 60.49 -6.05 -1.93
N VAL A 632 59.43 -5.24 -1.86
CA VAL A 632 58.04 -5.69 -1.87
C VAL A 632 57.28 -4.97 -2.97
N VAL A 633 56.27 -5.61 -3.54
CA VAL A 633 55.42 -4.95 -4.56
C VAL A 633 54.31 -4.17 -3.85
N PRO A 634 54.18 -2.85 -4.06
CA PRO A 634 53.10 -2.09 -3.45
C PRO A 634 51.73 -2.65 -3.82
N GLY A 635 50.84 -2.82 -2.84
CA GLY A 635 49.56 -3.53 -3.02
C GLY A 635 48.66 -2.94 -4.11
N MET A 636 48.80 -1.64 -4.36
CA MET A 636 48.06 -0.90 -5.40
C MET A 636 48.45 -1.28 -6.85
N PHE A 637 49.59 -1.96 -7.05
CA PHE A 637 50.04 -2.48 -8.34
C PHE A 637 49.83 -3.99 -8.42
N THR A 638 48.65 -4.46 -8.03
CA THR A 638 48.24 -5.86 -8.15
C THR A 638 46.96 -5.96 -8.96
N ARG A 639 46.69 -7.14 -9.52
CA ARG A 639 45.44 -7.43 -10.24
C ARG A 639 44.21 -7.18 -9.36
N GLN A 640 44.30 -7.55 -8.08
CA GLN A 640 43.26 -7.30 -7.09
C GLN A 640 42.98 -5.80 -6.93
N ALA A 641 44.03 -4.96 -6.90
CA ALA A 641 43.86 -3.51 -6.82
C ALA A 641 43.29 -2.92 -8.11
N TRP A 642 43.72 -3.42 -9.28
CA TRP A 642 43.17 -3.02 -10.57
C TRP A 642 41.66 -3.27 -10.65
N GLU A 643 41.24 -4.52 -10.43
CA GLU A 643 39.84 -4.96 -10.51
C GLU A 643 39.00 -4.44 -9.32
N GLY A 644 39.60 -4.31 -8.14
CA GLY A 644 38.91 -3.98 -6.90
C GLY A 644 38.78 -2.48 -6.59
N GLY A 645 39.52 -1.59 -7.26
CA GLY A 645 39.44 -0.16 -6.95
C GLY A 645 40.06 0.82 -7.94
N ILE A 646 41.21 0.50 -8.55
CA ILE A 646 41.91 1.45 -9.43
C ILE A 646 41.10 1.75 -10.70
N GLN A 647 40.50 0.74 -11.35
CA GLN A 647 39.69 0.96 -12.55
C GLN A 647 38.54 1.94 -12.28
N GLN A 648 37.86 1.77 -11.15
CA GLN A 648 36.76 2.66 -10.72
C GLN A 648 37.27 4.05 -10.33
N ALA A 649 38.44 4.14 -9.69
CA ALA A 649 39.03 5.41 -9.30
C ALA A 649 39.44 6.26 -10.52
N ILE A 650 39.99 5.63 -11.56
CA ILE A 650 40.29 6.29 -12.85
C ILE A 650 38.99 6.77 -13.51
N GLU A 651 37.94 5.94 -13.53
CA GLU A 651 36.64 6.31 -14.10
C GLU A 651 35.97 7.45 -13.33
N LYS A 652 36.03 7.43 -12.00
CA LYS A 652 35.56 8.52 -11.14
C LYS A 652 36.33 9.81 -11.38
N ALA A 653 37.64 9.73 -11.58
CA ALA A 653 38.45 10.91 -11.86
C ALA A 653 38.18 11.51 -13.25
N ALA A 654 37.94 10.67 -14.25
CA ALA A 654 37.55 11.10 -15.60
C ALA A 654 36.13 11.70 -15.65
N SER A 655 35.15 11.09 -14.95
CA SER A 655 33.77 11.60 -14.86
C SER A 655 33.68 12.90 -14.06
N PHE A 656 34.40 13.03 -12.94
CA PHE A 656 34.46 14.29 -12.19
C PHE A 656 34.97 15.44 -13.07
N ARG A 657 36.01 15.18 -13.89
CA ARG A 657 36.53 16.13 -14.88
C ARG A 657 35.51 16.47 -15.97
N ARG A 658 34.71 15.50 -16.42
CA ARG A 658 33.62 15.72 -17.38
C ARG A 658 32.59 16.70 -16.81
N ASP A 659 32.07 16.45 -15.61
CA ASP A 659 31.04 17.31 -15.00
C ASP A 659 31.55 18.72 -14.62
N GLU A 660 32.85 18.84 -14.30
CA GLU A 660 33.51 20.11 -13.97
C GLU A 660 33.74 21.00 -15.20
N ILE A 661 34.11 20.38 -16.33
CA ILE A 661 34.47 21.10 -17.56
C ILE A 661 33.26 21.32 -18.47
N ASP A 662 32.32 20.37 -18.55
CA ASP A 662 31.30 20.29 -19.60
C ASP A 662 30.27 21.43 -19.58
N TRP A 663 30.04 22.10 -18.45
CA TRP A 663 29.07 23.20 -18.41
C TRP A 663 29.55 24.48 -17.70
N VAL A 664 30.46 24.38 -16.72
CA VAL A 664 30.99 25.57 -16.02
C VAL A 664 32.07 26.26 -16.84
N LEU A 665 33.00 25.50 -17.42
CA LEU A 665 34.19 26.03 -18.10
C LEU A 665 34.13 25.95 -19.63
N SER A 666 33.30 25.08 -20.20
CA SER A 666 33.11 25.00 -21.65
C SER A 666 32.35 26.22 -22.18
N ASP A 667 32.82 26.78 -23.29
CA ASP A 667 32.04 27.72 -24.09
C ASP A 667 31.25 26.89 -25.10
N SER A 668 29.92 26.95 -25.08
CA SER A 668 29.05 26.13 -25.93
C SER A 668 29.26 26.33 -27.44
N ARG A 669 30.15 27.26 -27.83
CA ARG A 669 30.51 27.59 -29.22
C ARG A 669 31.92 27.16 -29.64
N LYS A 670 32.76 26.64 -28.75
CA LYS A 670 34.08 26.07 -29.12
C LYS A 670 34.24 24.72 -28.43
N SER A 671 34.18 23.67 -29.24
CA SER A 671 34.45 22.29 -28.84
C SER A 671 35.72 22.22 -27.99
N VAL A 672 35.61 21.60 -26.81
CA VAL A 672 36.75 21.19 -25.99
C VAL A 672 37.76 20.52 -26.93
N SER A 673 39.00 21.04 -26.99
CA SER A 673 40.07 20.43 -27.79
C SER A 673 40.13 18.93 -27.49
N ALA A 674 40.26 18.08 -28.50
CA ALA A 674 40.24 16.61 -28.35
C ALA A 674 41.22 16.10 -27.26
N ASP A 675 42.31 16.85 -27.03
CA ASP A 675 43.32 16.64 -26.00
C ASP A 675 42.83 16.85 -24.55
N LEU A 676 41.61 17.33 -24.32
CA LEU A 676 41.01 17.52 -22.99
C LEU A 676 39.73 16.69 -22.79
N SER A 677 39.46 15.74 -23.70
CA SER A 677 38.31 14.84 -23.57
C SER A 677 38.46 13.87 -22.36
N PRO A 678 37.37 13.56 -21.65
CA PRO A 678 37.38 12.60 -20.54
C PRO A 678 37.91 11.22 -20.93
N GLU A 679 37.64 10.78 -22.15
CA GLU A 679 38.09 9.51 -22.70
C GLU A 679 39.61 9.50 -22.93
N ALA A 680 40.18 10.60 -23.44
CA ALA A 680 41.63 10.75 -23.60
C ALA A 680 42.36 10.83 -22.24
N LEU A 681 41.73 11.43 -21.23
CA LEU A 681 42.26 11.45 -19.86
C LEU A 681 42.24 10.05 -19.23
N LYS A 682 41.12 9.30 -19.37
CA LYS A 682 41.01 7.91 -18.90
C LYS A 682 42.12 7.06 -19.50
N ALA A 683 42.34 7.14 -20.82
CA ALA A 683 43.40 6.41 -21.51
C ALA A 683 44.80 6.76 -20.98
N ARG A 684 45.12 8.05 -20.82
CA ARG A 684 46.43 8.51 -20.28
C ARG A 684 46.67 8.05 -18.84
N LEU A 685 45.67 8.14 -17.97
CA LEU A 685 45.79 7.69 -16.58
C LEU A 685 45.95 6.17 -16.51
N THR A 686 45.22 5.41 -17.32
CA THR A 686 45.36 3.95 -17.41
C THR A 686 46.74 3.56 -17.93
N GLN A 687 47.24 4.21 -18.99
CA GLN A 687 48.57 3.94 -19.52
C GLN A 687 49.67 4.23 -18.49
N ARG A 688 49.59 5.38 -17.81
CA ARG A 688 50.53 5.73 -16.74
C ARG A 688 50.49 4.72 -15.60
N TYR A 689 49.31 4.29 -15.18
CA TYR A 689 49.15 3.25 -14.16
C TYR A 689 49.84 1.94 -14.56
N PHE A 690 49.63 1.45 -15.78
CA PHE A 690 50.27 0.20 -16.23
C PHE A 690 51.77 0.33 -16.43
N THR A 691 52.28 1.52 -16.74
CA THR A 691 53.73 1.79 -16.75
C THR A 691 54.30 1.68 -15.33
N ASP A 692 53.69 2.34 -14.34
CA ASP A 692 54.15 2.26 -12.95
C ASP A 692 53.96 0.85 -12.35
N PHE A 693 52.90 0.14 -12.75
CA PHE A 693 52.67 -1.26 -12.40
C PHE A 693 53.85 -2.12 -12.90
N ALA A 694 54.16 -2.03 -14.20
CA ALA A 694 55.21 -2.84 -14.79
C ALA A 694 56.58 -2.52 -14.18
N SER A 695 56.90 -1.25 -13.96
CA SER A 695 58.13 -0.84 -13.29
C SER A 695 58.24 -1.38 -11.86
N SER A 696 57.15 -1.34 -11.08
CA SER A 696 57.15 -1.87 -9.70
C SER A 696 57.44 -3.37 -9.67
N TRP A 697 56.84 -4.13 -10.58
CA TRP A 697 57.09 -5.58 -10.68
C TRP A 697 58.48 -5.92 -11.22
N LEU A 698 58.98 -5.18 -12.21
CA LEU A 698 60.35 -5.38 -12.72
C LEU A 698 61.40 -5.08 -11.65
N ASN A 699 61.20 -4.06 -10.82
CA ASN A 699 62.10 -3.76 -9.70
C ASN A 699 62.12 -4.93 -8.70
N PHE A 700 60.95 -5.45 -8.32
CA PHE A 700 60.86 -6.64 -7.47
C PHE A 700 61.60 -7.84 -8.09
N PHE A 701 61.36 -8.14 -9.37
CA PHE A 701 62.03 -9.26 -10.03
C PHE A 701 63.54 -9.11 -10.06
N ASN A 702 64.03 -7.93 -10.42
CA ASN A 702 65.47 -7.67 -10.51
C ASN A 702 66.16 -7.61 -9.14
N SER A 703 65.40 -7.56 -8.04
CA SER A 703 65.92 -7.67 -6.67
C SER A 703 65.98 -9.11 -6.12
N LEU A 704 65.47 -10.10 -6.85
CA LEU A 704 65.51 -11.50 -6.42
C LEU A 704 66.90 -12.09 -6.62
N HIS A 705 67.48 -12.58 -5.53
CA HIS A 705 68.79 -13.24 -5.51
C HIS A 705 68.63 -14.69 -5.07
N TRP A 706 69.50 -15.57 -5.58
CA TRP A 706 69.58 -16.94 -5.10
C TRP A 706 70.39 -17.03 -3.81
N ASN A 707 69.98 -17.90 -2.90
CA ASN A 707 70.76 -18.16 -1.70
C ASN A 707 72.05 -18.93 -2.02
N PRO A 708 73.21 -18.50 -1.53
CA PRO A 708 74.47 -19.21 -1.75
C PRO A 708 74.44 -20.58 -1.06
N ALA A 709 74.87 -21.63 -1.78
CA ALA A 709 75.04 -22.98 -1.25
C ALA A 709 76.53 -23.27 -0.99
N ASN A 710 76.86 -23.83 0.17
CA ASN A 710 78.27 -23.99 0.60
C ASN A 710 78.83 -25.40 0.33
N ASN A 711 77.96 -26.39 0.10
CA ASN A 711 78.35 -27.77 -0.16
C ASN A 711 77.36 -28.46 -1.15
N ILE A 712 77.72 -29.65 -1.62
CA ILE A 712 76.93 -30.39 -2.63
C ILE A 712 75.57 -30.87 -2.08
N ALA A 713 75.47 -31.12 -0.77
CA ALA A 713 74.19 -31.47 -0.15
C ALA A 713 73.23 -30.27 -0.19
N ASP A 714 73.71 -29.06 0.16
CA ASP A 714 72.94 -27.83 0.07
C ASP A 714 72.48 -27.55 -1.38
N VAL A 715 73.36 -27.73 -2.37
CA VAL A 715 73.03 -27.60 -3.80
C VAL A 715 71.97 -28.64 -4.19
N THR A 716 72.13 -29.89 -3.76
CA THR A 716 71.17 -30.96 -4.05
C THR A 716 69.81 -30.68 -3.44
N ASP A 717 69.76 -30.13 -2.22
CA ASP A 717 68.52 -29.76 -1.53
C ASP A 717 67.83 -28.58 -2.21
N GLN A 718 68.58 -27.54 -2.61
CA GLN A 718 68.04 -26.42 -3.39
C GLN A 718 67.52 -26.89 -4.76
N LEU A 719 68.26 -27.74 -5.47
CA LEU A 719 67.81 -28.33 -6.73
C LEU A 719 66.58 -29.22 -6.55
N THR A 720 66.49 -29.95 -5.43
CA THR A 720 65.32 -30.77 -5.08
C THR A 720 64.10 -29.90 -4.91
N LEU A 721 64.21 -28.84 -4.09
CA LEU A 721 63.12 -27.92 -3.81
C LEU A 721 62.70 -27.14 -5.08
N MET A 722 63.65 -26.68 -5.90
CA MET A 722 63.37 -25.95 -7.14
C MET A 722 62.63 -26.82 -8.18
N SER A 723 62.97 -28.11 -8.28
CA SER A 723 62.40 -29.05 -9.26
C SER A 723 61.15 -29.78 -8.79
N ASP A 724 60.77 -29.67 -7.51
CA ASP A 724 59.55 -30.28 -6.99
C ASP A 724 58.29 -29.58 -7.52
N VAL A 725 57.51 -30.27 -8.34
CA VAL A 725 56.31 -29.73 -8.98
C VAL A 725 55.27 -29.22 -7.98
N ARG A 726 55.20 -29.78 -6.77
CA ARG A 726 54.19 -29.44 -5.77
C ARG A 726 54.66 -28.37 -4.78
N GLN A 727 55.95 -28.37 -4.44
CA GLN A 727 56.49 -27.51 -3.38
C GLN A 727 57.46 -26.45 -3.87
N SER A 728 57.75 -26.39 -5.18
CA SER A 728 58.71 -25.42 -5.73
C SER A 728 58.24 -23.97 -5.56
N PRO A 729 58.99 -23.17 -4.78
CA PRO A 729 58.75 -21.73 -4.69
C PRO A 729 58.91 -21.02 -6.03
N LEU A 730 59.78 -21.51 -6.92
CA LEU A 730 59.95 -20.95 -8.25
C LEU A 730 58.69 -21.16 -9.11
N ILE A 731 58.10 -22.35 -9.11
CA ILE A 731 56.87 -22.62 -9.85
C ILE A 731 55.71 -21.80 -9.28
N ALA A 732 55.60 -21.72 -7.95
CA ALA A 732 54.58 -20.91 -7.28
C ALA A 732 54.71 -19.41 -7.65
N LEU A 733 55.93 -18.86 -7.56
CA LEU A 733 56.23 -17.48 -7.96
C LEU A 733 55.88 -17.24 -9.44
N MET A 734 56.34 -18.10 -10.34
CA MET A 734 56.07 -17.97 -11.77
C MET A 734 54.57 -18.03 -12.08
N ASN A 735 53.80 -18.86 -11.36
CA ASN A 735 52.34 -18.88 -11.49
C ASN A 735 51.68 -17.58 -11.05
N THR A 736 52.12 -17.00 -9.92
CA THR A 736 51.63 -15.71 -9.44
C THR A 736 51.98 -14.58 -10.41
N ILE A 737 53.21 -14.56 -10.93
CA ILE A 737 53.64 -13.62 -11.97
C ILE A 737 52.77 -13.76 -13.22
N ALA A 738 52.47 -14.98 -13.64
CA ALA A 738 51.60 -15.22 -14.80
C ALA A 738 50.22 -14.60 -14.60
N TRP A 739 49.67 -14.79 -13.40
CA TRP A 739 48.34 -14.32 -13.05
C TRP A 739 48.27 -12.79 -12.97
N GLN A 740 49.33 -12.16 -12.46
CA GLN A 740 49.49 -10.69 -12.37
C GLN A 740 49.79 -10.06 -13.74
N GLY A 741 50.58 -10.72 -14.60
CA GLY A 741 50.92 -10.24 -15.94
C GLY A 741 49.74 -10.16 -16.90
N GLN A 742 48.66 -10.89 -16.64
CA GLN A 742 47.39 -10.84 -17.40
C GLN A 742 46.44 -9.72 -16.93
N THR A 743 46.87 -8.83 -16.04
CA THR A 743 46.04 -7.74 -15.53
C THR A 743 45.69 -6.75 -16.64
N GLY A 744 44.41 -6.39 -16.76
CA GLY A 744 43.95 -5.42 -17.74
C GLY A 744 43.72 -5.98 -19.15
N GLU A 745 43.96 -7.27 -19.38
CA GLU A 745 43.47 -7.94 -20.59
C GLU A 745 41.94 -7.90 -20.62
N ARG A 746 41.37 -7.52 -21.77
CA ARG A 746 39.93 -7.67 -22.00
C ARG A 746 39.66 -9.16 -22.18
N SER A 747 39.22 -9.84 -21.13
CA SER A 747 38.56 -11.12 -21.35
C SER A 747 37.31 -10.82 -22.17
N GLU A 748 37.27 -11.30 -23.42
CA GLU A 748 35.97 -11.53 -24.06
C GLU A 748 35.21 -12.39 -23.06
N GLY A 749 34.17 -11.81 -22.43
CA GLY A 749 33.36 -12.53 -21.46
C GLY A 749 32.93 -13.84 -22.09
N LEU A 750 33.11 -14.95 -21.37
CA LEU A 750 32.78 -16.30 -21.83
C LEU A 750 31.37 -16.40 -22.43
N SER A 751 30.47 -15.49 -22.08
CA SER A 751 29.14 -15.34 -22.68
C SER A 751 29.16 -14.97 -24.18
N ASP A 752 29.99 -14.02 -24.59
CA ASP A 752 29.97 -13.51 -25.97
C ASP A 752 30.64 -14.48 -26.94
N SER A 753 31.70 -15.20 -26.52
CA SER A 753 32.36 -16.19 -27.39
C SER A 753 31.51 -17.45 -27.59
N ILE A 754 30.70 -17.85 -26.60
CA ILE A 754 29.74 -18.96 -26.73
C ILE A 754 28.59 -18.53 -27.65
N ILE A 755 28.09 -17.30 -27.53
CA ILE A 755 27.03 -16.78 -28.40
C ILE A 755 27.53 -16.61 -29.84
N LYS A 756 28.78 -16.16 -30.04
CA LYS A 756 29.41 -16.07 -31.37
C LYS A 756 29.65 -17.45 -31.97
N SER A 757 30.16 -18.41 -31.18
CA SER A 757 30.39 -19.79 -31.61
C SER A 757 29.08 -20.53 -31.95
N ALA A 758 28.00 -20.28 -31.20
CA ALA A 758 26.69 -20.82 -31.51
C ALA A 758 26.08 -20.16 -32.76
N LYS A 759 26.32 -18.86 -32.98
CA LYS A 759 25.86 -18.14 -34.17
C LYS A 759 26.62 -18.53 -35.44
N ASP A 760 27.91 -18.82 -35.32
CA ASP A 760 28.75 -19.28 -36.43
C ASP A 760 28.51 -20.75 -36.77
N LEU A 761 28.14 -21.60 -35.80
CA LEU A 761 27.70 -22.98 -36.07
C LEU A 761 26.31 -23.07 -36.72
N MET A 762 25.44 -22.08 -36.49
CA MET A 762 24.10 -22.03 -37.11
C MET A 762 24.11 -21.38 -38.51
N SER A 763 25.14 -20.62 -38.84
CA SER A 763 25.24 -19.91 -40.12
C SER A 763 26.15 -20.68 -41.08
N GLY A 764 25.72 -21.87 -41.50
CA GLY A 764 26.45 -22.69 -42.47
C GLY A 764 26.65 -21.96 -43.81
N LYS A 765 27.83 -21.35 -44.00
CA LYS A 765 28.39 -20.95 -45.31
C LYS A 765 29.91 -21.04 -45.27
N ASP A 766 30.45 -21.92 -46.11
CA ASP A 766 31.86 -21.96 -46.49
C ASP A 766 32.32 -20.63 -47.10
N LYS A 767 33.40 -20.06 -46.54
CA LYS A 767 34.33 -19.15 -47.24
C LYS A 767 35.69 -19.12 -46.50
N PRO A 768 36.79 -18.82 -47.20
CA PRO A 768 38.14 -19.26 -46.86
C PRO A 768 38.73 -18.45 -45.71
N ILE A 769 39.37 -19.12 -44.76
CA ILE A 769 40.08 -18.50 -43.63
C ILE A 769 41.57 -18.46 -43.99
N ILE A 770 42.05 -17.33 -44.52
CA ILE A 770 43.40 -16.82 -44.27
C ILE A 770 43.33 -15.28 -44.32
N ASP A 771 43.16 -14.65 -43.16
CA ASP A 771 43.52 -13.25 -42.92
C ASP A 771 44.72 -13.24 -41.96
N PRO A 772 45.95 -12.93 -42.42
CA PRO A 772 47.17 -13.00 -41.61
C PRO A 772 47.37 -11.77 -40.69
N SER A 773 46.31 -11.14 -40.20
CA SER A 773 46.39 -9.93 -39.35
C SER A 773 45.58 -9.98 -38.05
N ALA A 774 45.14 -11.17 -37.63
CA ALA A 774 44.53 -11.36 -36.32
C ALA A 774 45.57 -11.78 -35.26
N SER A 775 46.57 -10.92 -35.01
CA SER A 775 47.21 -10.91 -33.69
C SER A 775 46.17 -10.37 -32.71
N GLY A 776 45.75 -11.18 -31.74
CA GLY A 776 44.77 -10.77 -30.72
C GLY A 776 45.20 -9.48 -30.01
N PRO A 777 44.26 -8.71 -29.42
CA PRO A 777 44.59 -7.43 -28.78
C PRO A 777 45.65 -7.64 -27.70
N LEU A 778 46.81 -7.01 -27.89
CA LEU A 778 47.90 -7.01 -26.92
C LEU A 778 47.41 -6.44 -25.58
N GLY A 779 47.64 -7.16 -24.49
CA GLY A 779 47.44 -6.68 -23.14
C GLY A 779 48.36 -5.50 -22.82
N PRO A 780 47.97 -4.58 -21.90
CA PRO A 780 48.79 -3.41 -21.56
C PRO A 780 50.13 -3.75 -20.90
N LEU A 781 50.31 -5.01 -20.47
CA LEU A 781 51.48 -5.54 -19.79
C LEU A 781 52.26 -6.58 -20.64
N ASP A 782 51.83 -6.83 -21.87
CA ASP A 782 52.44 -7.85 -22.75
C ASP A 782 53.90 -7.53 -23.08
N GLU A 783 54.27 -6.26 -23.18
CA GLU A 783 55.64 -5.85 -23.48
C GLU A 783 56.61 -6.22 -22.34
N THR A 784 56.14 -6.26 -21.08
CA THR A 784 56.97 -6.54 -19.91
C THR A 784 56.86 -7.97 -19.41
N PHE A 785 55.68 -8.58 -19.44
CA PHE A 785 55.45 -9.95 -18.96
C PHE A 785 55.38 -11.00 -20.08
N GLY A 786 55.20 -10.58 -21.35
CA GLY A 786 55.03 -11.48 -22.49
C GLY A 786 56.13 -12.55 -22.61
N PRO A 787 57.42 -12.21 -22.60
CA PRO A 787 58.50 -13.20 -22.64
C PRO A 787 58.40 -14.23 -21.50
N LEU A 788 58.11 -13.81 -20.27
CA LEU A 788 57.92 -14.71 -19.13
C LEU A 788 56.70 -15.63 -19.31
N LEU A 789 55.59 -15.09 -19.82
CA LEU A 789 54.37 -15.85 -20.11
C LEU A 789 54.60 -16.90 -21.21
N THR A 790 55.43 -16.60 -22.21
CA THR A 790 55.80 -17.56 -23.27
C THR A 790 56.60 -18.74 -22.74
N LEU A 791 57.58 -18.50 -21.84
CA LEU A 791 58.38 -19.59 -21.22
C LEU A 791 57.55 -20.53 -20.35
N MET A 792 56.44 -20.03 -19.80
CA MET A 792 55.48 -20.84 -19.03
C MET A 792 54.45 -21.57 -19.89
N GLY A 793 54.47 -21.38 -21.21
CA GLY A 793 53.46 -21.95 -22.12
C GLY A 793 52.06 -21.35 -21.94
N LYS A 794 51.95 -20.15 -21.35
CA LYS A 794 50.68 -19.47 -21.05
C LYS A 794 50.30 -18.35 -22.02
N SER A 795 51.06 -18.16 -23.11
CA SER A 795 50.75 -17.17 -24.14
C SER A 795 49.66 -17.67 -25.10
N LYS A 796 48.58 -16.89 -25.31
CA LYS A 796 47.52 -17.21 -26.28
C LYS A 796 47.89 -16.93 -27.75
N GLY A 797 49.03 -16.26 -28.00
CA GLY A 797 49.40 -15.72 -29.32
C GLY A 797 50.40 -16.55 -30.14
N GLY A 798 50.42 -17.88 -30.02
CA GLY A 798 51.49 -18.71 -30.61
C GLY A 798 51.02 -20.04 -31.17
N ASN A 799 50.03 -20.04 -32.07
CA ASN A 799 49.73 -21.21 -32.91
C ASN A 799 50.32 -20.99 -34.33
N VAL A 800 51.63 -20.79 -34.38
CA VAL A 800 52.40 -20.75 -35.63
C VAL A 800 53.50 -21.80 -35.53
N MET A 801 53.53 -22.70 -36.52
CA MET A 801 54.51 -23.77 -36.70
C MET A 801 55.94 -23.38 -36.25
N SER A 802 56.44 -24.05 -35.21
CA SER A 802 57.84 -24.45 -35.02
C SER A 802 57.91 -25.39 -33.82
N ALA A 803 57.68 -26.68 -34.08
CA ALA A 803 57.54 -27.71 -33.08
C ALA A 803 58.87 -28.24 -32.49
N ASP A 804 60.02 -27.60 -32.70
CA ASP A 804 61.31 -28.17 -32.27
C ASP A 804 62.25 -27.24 -31.48
N SER A 805 61.87 -25.99 -31.15
CA SER A 805 62.78 -25.10 -30.40
C SER A 805 62.14 -24.00 -29.54
N THR A 806 61.01 -24.26 -28.88
CA THR A 806 60.48 -23.31 -27.88
C THR A 806 61.11 -23.61 -26.51
N LEU A 807 61.93 -22.67 -26.02
CA LEU A 807 62.47 -22.71 -24.67
C LEU A 807 61.30 -22.74 -23.66
N SER A 808 61.33 -23.67 -22.69
CA SER A 808 60.26 -23.81 -21.70
C SER A 808 60.82 -24.04 -20.29
N LEU A 809 60.14 -23.45 -19.30
CA LEU A 809 60.50 -23.64 -17.90
C LEU A 809 60.40 -25.11 -17.47
N GLN A 810 59.43 -25.85 -17.99
CA GLN A 810 59.25 -27.27 -17.66
C GLN A 810 60.42 -28.12 -18.19
N THR A 811 60.90 -27.85 -19.40
CA THR A 811 62.08 -28.52 -19.96
C THR A 811 63.32 -28.20 -19.14
N TYR A 812 63.50 -26.96 -18.70
CA TYR A 812 64.62 -26.56 -17.83
C TYR A 812 64.57 -27.26 -16.46
N LEU A 813 63.42 -27.29 -15.78
CA LEU A 813 63.27 -28.00 -14.51
C LEU A 813 63.51 -29.52 -14.65
N THR A 814 63.14 -30.10 -15.79
CA THR A 814 63.43 -31.51 -16.10
C THR A 814 64.93 -31.74 -16.27
N ARG A 815 65.64 -30.82 -16.95
CA ARG A 815 67.10 -30.85 -17.09
C ARG A 815 67.81 -30.69 -15.74
N ILE A 816 67.36 -29.76 -14.90
CA ILE A 816 67.83 -29.59 -13.52
C ILE A 816 67.65 -30.88 -12.71
N THR A 817 66.52 -31.57 -12.85
CA THR A 817 66.27 -32.84 -12.17
C THR A 817 67.32 -33.89 -12.56
N ARG A 818 67.77 -33.92 -13.82
CA ARG A 818 68.86 -34.80 -14.27
C ARG A 818 70.19 -34.44 -13.62
N VAL A 819 70.53 -33.15 -13.56
CA VAL A 819 71.73 -32.66 -12.86
C VAL A 819 71.71 -33.04 -11.38
N ARG A 820 70.57 -32.85 -10.71
CA ARG A 820 70.35 -33.27 -9.32
C ARG A 820 70.59 -34.76 -9.11
N LEU A 821 70.01 -35.61 -9.95
CA LEU A 821 70.20 -37.06 -9.86
C LEU A 821 71.66 -37.47 -10.08
N ARG A 822 72.38 -36.78 -10.96
CA ARG A 822 73.83 -36.98 -11.16
C ARG A 822 74.63 -36.57 -9.91
N LEU A 823 74.35 -35.42 -9.31
CA LEU A 823 75.02 -34.97 -8.09
C LEU A 823 74.72 -35.89 -6.90
N GLN A 824 73.49 -36.40 -6.78
CA GLN A 824 73.12 -37.41 -5.79
C GLN A 824 73.90 -38.72 -5.97
N GLN A 825 74.05 -39.19 -7.22
CA GLN A 825 74.85 -40.38 -7.52
C GLN A 825 76.30 -40.22 -7.05
N VAL A 826 76.90 -39.04 -7.30
CA VAL A 826 78.27 -38.71 -6.85
C VAL A 826 78.36 -38.65 -5.33
N ALA A 827 77.39 -38.01 -4.66
CA ALA A 827 77.38 -37.89 -3.21
C ALA A 827 77.15 -39.22 -2.48
N SER A 828 76.40 -40.16 -3.10
CA SER A 828 76.08 -41.49 -2.55
C SER A 828 77.11 -42.58 -2.87
N ALA A 829 78.16 -42.25 -3.63
CA ALA A 829 79.20 -43.21 -4.01
C ALA A 829 80.07 -43.62 -2.81
N THR A 830 80.67 -44.81 -2.89
CA THR A 830 81.62 -45.29 -1.86
C THR A 830 82.85 -44.40 -1.71
N ASP A 831 83.22 -43.66 -2.77
CA ASP A 831 84.29 -42.65 -2.74
C ASP A 831 83.86 -41.35 -3.45
N PRO A 832 83.24 -40.40 -2.73
CA PRO A 832 82.69 -39.17 -3.33
C PRO A 832 83.74 -38.23 -3.91
N GLN A 833 84.97 -38.21 -3.38
CA GLN A 833 86.01 -37.26 -3.80
C GLN A 833 86.58 -37.63 -5.17
N GLU A 834 86.88 -38.89 -5.42
CA GLU A 834 87.34 -39.35 -6.75
C GLU A 834 86.24 -39.19 -7.81
N MET A 835 85.00 -39.52 -7.47
CA MET A 835 83.88 -39.41 -8.39
C MET A 835 83.55 -37.93 -8.74
N MET A 836 83.84 -37.00 -7.83
CA MET A 836 83.74 -35.56 -8.10
C MET A 836 84.85 -35.06 -9.02
N GLN A 837 86.10 -35.50 -8.80
CA GLN A 837 87.23 -35.14 -9.66
C GLN A 837 87.03 -35.64 -11.08
N THR A 838 86.55 -36.88 -11.25
CA THR A 838 86.22 -37.43 -12.57
C THR A 838 85.10 -36.64 -13.24
N LEU A 839 84.03 -36.30 -12.52
CA LEU A 839 82.95 -35.47 -13.05
C LEU A 839 83.46 -34.09 -13.48
N ALA A 840 84.25 -33.39 -12.65
CA ALA A 840 84.86 -32.12 -13.01
C ALA A 840 85.76 -32.25 -14.25
N GLN A 841 86.58 -33.29 -14.33
CA GLN A 841 87.44 -33.55 -15.47
C GLN A 841 86.63 -33.82 -16.75
N THR A 842 85.49 -34.50 -16.66
CA THR A 842 84.58 -34.69 -17.83
C THR A 842 83.87 -33.41 -18.26
N VAL A 843 83.57 -32.50 -17.32
CA VAL A 843 83.02 -31.16 -17.61
C VAL A 843 84.06 -30.31 -18.34
N PHE A 844 85.29 -30.25 -17.85
CA PHE A 844 86.38 -29.50 -18.50
C PHE A 844 86.76 -30.05 -19.88
N GLN A 845 86.58 -31.37 -20.09
CA GLN A 845 86.78 -32.00 -21.40
C GLN A 845 85.58 -31.85 -22.35
N GLY A 846 84.48 -31.21 -21.92
CA GLY A 846 83.27 -31.03 -22.72
C GLY A 846 82.47 -32.30 -22.99
N LYS A 847 82.66 -33.35 -22.18
CA LYS A 847 82.02 -34.68 -22.36
C LYS A 847 80.81 -34.91 -21.44
N SER A 848 80.59 -34.07 -20.43
CA SER A 848 79.47 -34.21 -19.47
C SER A 848 78.20 -33.53 -19.98
N VAL A 849 77.49 -34.19 -20.89
CA VAL A 849 76.28 -33.69 -21.56
C VAL A 849 75.24 -33.10 -20.57
N ASP A 850 75.04 -33.71 -19.40
CA ASP A 850 73.96 -33.29 -18.49
C ASP A 850 74.17 -31.91 -17.82
N LEU A 851 75.39 -31.56 -17.40
CA LEU A 851 75.68 -30.28 -16.71
C LEU A 851 75.86 -29.12 -17.70
N THR A 852 76.65 -29.33 -18.75
CA THR A 852 76.95 -28.29 -19.73
C THR A 852 75.73 -27.97 -20.60
N ASP A 853 74.90 -28.94 -20.98
CA ASP A 853 73.69 -28.68 -21.78
C ASP A 853 72.60 -28.02 -20.94
N THR A 854 72.56 -28.27 -19.62
CA THR A 854 71.62 -27.60 -18.72
C THR A 854 71.98 -26.13 -18.55
N GLN A 855 73.28 -25.82 -18.40
CA GLN A 855 73.79 -24.45 -18.38
C GLN A 855 73.53 -23.69 -19.68
N GLN A 856 73.81 -24.32 -20.82
CA GLN A 856 73.54 -23.71 -22.13
C GLN A 856 72.04 -23.47 -22.33
N TYR A 857 71.17 -24.39 -21.88
CA TYR A 857 69.73 -24.21 -21.96
C TYR A 857 69.22 -23.08 -21.04
N GLY A 858 69.74 -22.98 -19.82
CA GLY A 858 69.42 -21.91 -18.87
C GLY A 858 69.83 -20.53 -19.40
N SER A 859 71.05 -20.41 -19.94
CA SER A 859 71.53 -19.15 -20.53
C SER A 859 70.73 -18.71 -21.76
N LEU A 860 70.29 -19.65 -22.60
CA LEU A 860 69.38 -19.36 -23.72
C LEU A 860 68.00 -18.90 -23.24
N MET A 861 67.45 -19.53 -22.20
CA MET A 861 66.20 -19.08 -21.55
C MET A 861 66.34 -17.67 -21.00
N ALA A 862 67.41 -17.38 -20.26
CA ALA A 862 67.66 -16.06 -19.68
C ALA A 862 67.90 -14.99 -20.77
N ALA A 863 68.55 -15.36 -21.87
CA ALA A 863 68.71 -14.46 -23.01
C ALA A 863 67.36 -14.12 -23.67
N SER A 864 66.45 -15.10 -23.77
CA SER A 864 65.12 -14.95 -24.39
C SER A 864 64.16 -14.01 -23.65
N LEU A 865 64.40 -13.76 -22.34
CA LEU A 865 63.61 -12.85 -21.52
C LEU A 865 63.86 -11.35 -21.81
N GLY A 866 64.85 -11.03 -22.65
CA GLY A 866 65.23 -9.67 -23.00
C GLY A 866 65.99 -8.94 -21.89
N GLY A 867 66.53 -7.75 -22.19
CA GLY A 867 67.36 -6.97 -21.24
C GLY A 867 66.60 -6.21 -20.16
N ARG A 868 65.29 -6.45 -19.97
CA ARG A 868 64.48 -5.81 -18.92
C ARG A 868 64.28 -6.71 -17.69
N VAL A 869 64.51 -8.01 -17.83
CA VAL A 869 64.36 -9.03 -16.78
C VAL A 869 65.74 -9.65 -16.52
N GLU A 870 66.51 -9.02 -15.63
CA GLU A 870 67.94 -9.30 -15.48
C GLU A 870 68.22 -10.42 -14.45
N TRP A 871 67.30 -10.66 -13.51
CA TRP A 871 67.49 -11.64 -12.42
C TRP A 871 67.75 -13.07 -12.90
N PHE A 872 67.12 -13.47 -14.02
CA PHE A 872 67.32 -14.80 -14.61
C PHE A 872 68.68 -14.94 -15.30
N ARG A 873 69.31 -13.82 -15.73
CA ARG A 873 70.64 -13.82 -16.37
C ARG A 873 71.78 -13.83 -15.37
N GLN A 874 71.60 -13.14 -14.27
CA GLN A 874 72.68 -12.87 -13.33
C GLN A 874 72.95 -14.06 -12.40
N TYR A 875 72.00 -15.00 -12.29
CA TYR A 875 72.07 -16.13 -11.37
C TYR A 875 71.40 -17.38 -11.95
N ASP A 876 71.88 -17.84 -13.09
CA ASP A 876 71.54 -19.19 -13.55
C ASP A 876 72.13 -20.18 -12.54
N VAL A 877 71.40 -21.23 -12.17
CA VAL A 877 71.88 -22.25 -11.22
C VAL A 877 73.18 -22.91 -11.72
N CYS A 878 73.44 -22.81 -13.02
CA CYS A 878 74.68 -23.24 -13.65
C CYS A 878 75.70 -22.12 -13.93
N SER A 879 75.42 -20.86 -13.59
CA SER A 879 76.42 -19.77 -13.49
C SER A 879 77.08 -19.71 -12.10
N ALA A 880 76.91 -20.76 -11.29
CA ALA A 880 77.69 -21.03 -10.09
C ALA A 880 79.11 -21.65 -10.29
N PRO A 881 79.86 -21.51 -11.41
CA PRO A 881 81.28 -21.89 -11.39
C PRO A 881 82.11 -21.03 -10.43
N ASP A 882 81.71 -19.79 -10.14
CA ASP A 882 82.57 -18.88 -9.36
C ASP A 882 82.39 -18.95 -7.84
N SER A 883 81.29 -19.51 -7.30
CA SER A 883 81.08 -19.59 -5.84
C SER A 883 81.21 -21.00 -5.25
N GLY A 884 80.94 -22.06 -6.02
CA GLY A 884 80.97 -23.45 -5.53
C GLY A 884 82.24 -24.23 -5.90
N MET A 885 82.72 -24.14 -7.14
CA MET A 885 83.97 -24.81 -7.55
C MET A 885 85.22 -24.04 -7.11
N GLY A 886 85.15 -22.72 -6.98
CA GLY A 886 86.23 -21.91 -6.40
C GLY A 886 86.51 -22.24 -4.93
N ASN A 887 85.48 -22.59 -4.15
CA ASN A 887 85.61 -22.87 -2.71
C ASN A 887 85.91 -24.35 -2.39
N GLY A 888 85.51 -25.29 -3.24
CA GLY A 888 85.94 -26.70 -3.12
C GLY A 888 87.43 -26.91 -3.44
N LEU A 889 88.00 -26.14 -4.37
CA LEU A 889 89.42 -26.22 -4.72
C LEU A 889 90.33 -25.39 -3.80
N THR A 890 89.81 -24.38 -3.09
CA THR A 890 90.59 -23.69 -2.05
C THR A 890 90.61 -24.44 -0.72
N ALA A 891 89.60 -25.25 -0.40
CA ALA A 891 89.54 -26.05 0.83
C ALA A 891 90.48 -27.29 0.85
N LEU A 892 91.14 -27.63 -0.26
CA LEU A 892 92.20 -28.65 -0.31
C LEU A 892 93.63 -28.05 -0.32
N SER A 893 93.78 -26.73 -0.16
CA SER A 893 95.09 -26.05 -0.19
C SER A 893 95.50 -25.33 1.09
N ARG A 894 94.69 -25.40 2.17
CA ARG A 894 95.00 -24.91 3.52
C ARG A 894 94.25 -25.82 4.49
N GLN A 895 94.88 -26.70 5.25
CA GLN A 895 95.80 -26.46 6.37
C GLN A 895 96.45 -27.82 6.76
N PRO A 896 97.57 -27.82 7.53
CA PRO A 896 98.67 -28.79 7.42
C PRO A 896 98.32 -30.26 7.63
#